data_AF-N2BQ58-F1
#
_entry.id   AF-N2BQ58-F1
#
_cell.length_a   1.000
_cell.length_b   1.000
_cell.length_c   1.000
_cell.angle_alpha   90.00
_cell.angle_beta   90.00
_cell.angle_gamma   90.00
#
_symmetry.space_group_name_H-M   'P 1'
#
loop_
_entity.id
_entity.type
_entity.pdbx_description
1 polymer ?
#
loop_
_entity_poly.entity_id
_entity_poly.type
_entity_poly.pdbx_seq_one_letter_code
_entity_poly.pdbx_strand_id
1 'polypeptide(L)'
;MVKKTNPNIPYSLNDFPKVLPQVKFFTKEPIENTQKEIKAFVGWDGIVIFDPSLDILQTLKIYAKQYQNYAQSCGRCTPGKYGGKVLYELLEKLQNYNYASDCEALKDIEKLKEVCELMKATSKCEVGKTTPNPILQILKERPEVFAKALPLSKQKDSALENSTQSLNDLTEQLRQSTKKLQDARDFVDKVQQSIESGVTPASLVHDVMQRIENIKATQEKEDLESIMIESARKIARESVDSKNCHIEACAEISSIESNKDISPFSKAQHDKILNANTDKNPVEVSLSDFSGFQSKGEGSLLNIYDRANTLDSNKSAKNTTQEIKTHTLMPVTYNLTRDNTTENTFESLERYKSAITTRINNLEYISKITAPCTDECPSRVDIPAYIEGVKDMRYLDSLSSTRGSMPLAQVCGRVCPHPCENACRRAILDDPISIMELKRIGANIEFNKKHISKWQGYSHPNNIETREFANKSVGVIGAGPAGLSSAYYMALRGIKVDVYEALPVLGGEVAVGVPNYRMPINEYNHDIESLKFLGVIFHTNFLVDSRNISELESKHDALVIAVGTRASKKLGCKNENTKLEGYLPAIQFMDSVNLAQKFNIGELPNLAGKKVVCVGGGFTSMDVVRCCVRLGASSVIMLYRRDEATIIKNTSKEEYHEACEEGVVFQFLSAVDEIIQEDSRIKALKINRYELIKSDTSPKGELKLIEDGGVMLECDILIPAVSQEMDFPLDSSFGVEISKWKTIAVDDASFSTTKKGIFAAGDCVSGPLTIVNAVGQGRRVASVVANFLQTGEVAINDDERMEDLLKQIGVFDKNREIKGFLSGNTRAVSDKLQPEYRAGNFEEVNLGFDNEMAIAEAQRCMRCYYISMCVVGCDRESNKDKEALQKETT
;
A
#
# COMPACT_ATOMS: atom_id res chain seq x y z
N MET A 1 20.96 -6.95 -54.90
CA MET A 1 20.76 -5.76 -55.76
C MET A 1 20.45 -4.58 -54.82
N VAL A 2 21.31 -3.56 -54.73
CA VAL A 2 21.11 -2.22 -55.35
C VAL A 2 19.83 -1.52 -54.84
N LYS A 3 19.77 -0.29 -54.32
CA LYS A 3 20.67 0.81 -53.84
C LYS A 3 19.75 1.71 -52.96
N LYS A 4 20.16 2.58 -52.03
CA LYS A 4 21.46 3.14 -51.57
C LYS A 4 21.29 3.58 -50.10
N THR A 5 22.35 3.68 -49.30
CA THR A 5 22.35 4.43 -48.02
C THR A 5 22.61 5.93 -48.25
N ASN A 6 22.08 6.78 -47.36
CA ASN A 6 22.60 8.13 -47.12
C ASN A 6 22.62 8.37 -45.59
N PRO A 7 23.79 8.36 -44.94
CA PRO A 7 23.89 8.58 -43.49
C PRO A 7 24.04 10.07 -43.18
N ASN A 8 23.14 10.61 -42.34
CA ASN A 8 23.32 11.76 -41.42
C ASN A 8 21.97 12.40 -41.01
N ILE A 9 21.11 11.60 -40.37
CA ILE A 9 20.07 12.09 -39.45
C ILE A 9 20.22 11.22 -38.20
N PRO A 10 20.47 11.77 -37.01
CA PRO A 10 20.97 10.97 -35.88
C PRO A 10 19.93 10.09 -35.17
N TYR A 11 18.64 10.17 -35.54
CA TYR A 11 17.57 9.35 -34.93
C TYR A 11 16.54 8.88 -35.95
N SER A 12 16.37 7.57 -36.04
CA SER A 12 15.24 6.86 -36.62
C SER A 12 14.08 6.82 -35.64
N LEU A 13 12.84 6.68 -36.14
CA LEU A 13 11.66 6.38 -35.30
C LEU A 13 11.75 5.04 -34.55
N ASN A 14 12.77 4.21 -34.85
CA ASN A 14 13.09 3.00 -34.10
C ASN A 14 14.12 3.20 -32.96
N ASP A 15 14.72 4.40 -32.83
CA ASP A 15 15.77 4.67 -31.82
C ASP A 15 15.21 5.21 -30.49
N PHE A 16 13.89 5.32 -30.38
CA PHE A 16 13.23 5.56 -29.09
C PHE A 16 13.29 4.28 -28.24
N PRO A 17 13.61 4.36 -26.93
CA PRO A 17 13.53 3.21 -26.05
C PRO A 17 12.07 2.73 -25.95
N LYS A 18 11.76 1.59 -26.58
CA LYS A 18 10.44 0.93 -26.52
C LYS A 18 10.10 0.31 -25.14
N VAL A 19 10.86 0.68 -24.11
CA VAL A 19 10.80 0.10 -22.77
C VAL A 19 11.00 1.23 -21.76
N LEU A 20 9.89 1.69 -21.17
CA LEU A 20 9.92 2.38 -19.88
C LEU A 20 10.54 1.44 -18.84
N PRO A 21 11.25 1.93 -17.81
CA PRO A 21 11.74 1.09 -16.71
C PRO A 21 10.56 0.29 -16.11
N GLN A 22 10.84 -0.94 -15.68
CA GLN A 22 9.86 -2.04 -15.55
C GLN A 22 8.72 -1.82 -14.52
N VAL A 23 7.76 -0.94 -14.83
CA VAL A 23 6.37 -1.14 -14.41
C VAL A 23 5.88 -2.35 -15.19
N LYS A 24 5.49 -3.42 -14.48
CA LYS A 24 4.99 -4.65 -15.10
C LYS A 24 3.75 -4.32 -15.94
N PHE A 25 3.89 -4.50 -17.25
CA PHE A 25 2.84 -4.64 -18.26
C PHE A 25 1.51 -3.92 -17.99
N PHE A 26 1.37 -2.72 -18.57
CA PHE A 26 0.09 -2.39 -19.20
C PHE A 26 0.11 -2.96 -20.62
N THR A 27 -0.66 -4.02 -20.87
CA THR A 27 -1.29 -4.18 -22.19
C THR A 27 -2.33 -3.06 -22.36
N LYS A 28 -2.75 -2.78 -23.60
CA LYS A 28 -3.94 -1.94 -23.88
C LYS A 28 -5.23 -2.71 -23.57
N GLU A 29 -5.29 -3.36 -22.41
CA GLU A 29 -6.51 -4.00 -21.95
C GLU A 29 -7.37 -2.94 -21.24
N PRO A 30 -8.68 -2.88 -21.56
CA PRO A 30 -9.58 -1.93 -20.91
C PRO A 30 -9.65 -2.25 -19.41
N ILE A 31 -9.97 -1.24 -18.59
CA ILE A 31 -10.48 -1.55 -17.24
C ILE A 31 -11.78 -2.34 -17.46
N GLU A 32 -11.79 -3.60 -17.03
CA GLU A 32 -12.97 -4.46 -17.09
C GLU A 32 -14.18 -3.71 -16.50
N ASN A 33 -15.35 -3.84 -17.14
CA ASN A 33 -16.59 -3.13 -16.78
C ASN A 33 -16.57 -1.58 -16.89
N THR A 34 -15.81 -0.96 -17.82
CA THR A 34 -15.90 0.51 -18.06
C THR A 34 -16.15 1.00 -19.49
N GLN A 35 -15.79 0.25 -20.54
CA GLN A 35 -15.73 0.75 -21.94
C GLN A 35 -14.85 2.01 -22.15
N LYS A 36 -14.12 2.48 -21.14
CA LYS A 36 -13.24 3.67 -21.20
C LYS A 36 -11.78 3.26 -21.30
N GLU A 37 -11.10 3.70 -22.36
CA GLU A 37 -9.65 3.54 -22.49
C GLU A 37 -8.92 4.50 -21.53
N ILE A 38 -7.99 3.98 -20.72
CA ILE A 38 -7.08 4.82 -19.93
C ILE A 38 -6.15 5.57 -20.89
N LYS A 39 -6.20 6.90 -20.85
CA LYS A 39 -5.34 7.78 -21.66
C LYS A 39 -3.98 8.04 -21.00
N ALA A 40 -3.95 8.12 -19.67
CA ALA A 40 -2.72 8.16 -18.89
C ALA A 40 -2.93 7.67 -17.45
N PHE A 41 -1.85 7.21 -16.83
CA PHE A 41 -1.76 6.91 -15.39
C PHE A 41 -0.61 7.71 -14.77
N VAL A 42 -0.87 8.37 -13.64
CA VAL A 42 0.12 9.17 -12.89
C VAL A 42 0.18 8.67 -11.46
N GLY A 43 1.39 8.43 -10.93
CA GLY A 43 1.54 7.91 -9.57
C GLY A 43 2.92 8.14 -8.95
N TRP A 44 3.17 7.43 -7.85
CA TRP A 44 4.35 7.61 -7.00
C TRP A 44 5.69 7.19 -7.63
N ASP A 45 5.66 6.53 -8.78
CA ASP A 45 6.86 6.07 -9.50
C ASP A 45 7.07 6.79 -10.84
N GLY A 46 6.09 7.58 -11.29
CA GLY A 46 6.16 8.26 -12.58
C GLY A 46 4.79 8.42 -13.25
N ILE A 47 4.82 8.63 -14.56
CA ILE A 47 3.67 8.79 -15.44
C ILE A 47 3.82 7.89 -16.67
N VAL A 48 2.72 7.23 -17.04
CA VAL A 48 2.58 6.45 -18.27
C VAL A 48 1.50 7.11 -19.12
N ILE A 49 1.79 7.33 -20.40
CA ILE A 49 0.89 8.00 -21.36
C ILE A 49 0.57 7.00 -22.47
N PHE A 50 -0.72 6.68 -22.63
CA PHE A 50 -1.23 5.78 -23.66
C PHE A 50 -1.78 6.55 -24.87
N ASP A 51 -2.31 7.75 -24.63
CA ASP A 51 -2.81 8.66 -25.66
C ASP A 51 -1.84 9.86 -25.85
N PRO A 52 -1.12 9.93 -27.00
CA PRO A 52 -0.16 11.00 -27.27
C PRO A 52 -0.80 12.36 -27.57
N SER A 53 -2.14 12.45 -27.69
CA SER A 53 -2.86 13.72 -27.86
C SER A 53 -3.09 14.49 -26.55
N LEU A 54 -2.82 13.85 -25.41
CA LEU A 54 -3.05 14.41 -24.08
C LEU A 54 -2.21 15.66 -23.80
N ASP A 55 -2.81 16.68 -23.18
CA ASP A 55 -2.04 17.77 -22.55
C ASP A 55 -1.36 17.23 -21.29
N ILE A 56 -0.07 16.92 -21.43
CA ILE A 56 0.79 16.41 -20.35
C ILE A 56 0.99 17.48 -19.28
N LEU A 57 1.10 18.76 -19.64
CA LEU A 57 1.31 19.85 -18.69
C LEU A 57 0.05 20.09 -17.84
N GLN A 58 -1.13 20.08 -18.47
CA GLN A 58 -2.42 20.05 -17.77
C GLN A 58 -2.53 18.87 -16.81
N THR A 59 -2.12 17.68 -17.26
CA THR A 59 -2.18 16.45 -16.46
C THR A 59 -1.28 16.53 -15.23
N LEU A 60 -0.03 17.00 -15.39
CA LEU A 60 0.87 17.26 -14.26
C LEU A 60 0.32 18.34 -13.32
N LYS A 61 -0.28 19.42 -13.85
CA LYS A 61 -0.92 20.49 -13.04
C LYS A 61 -2.04 19.96 -12.17
N ILE A 62 -2.92 19.11 -12.73
CA ILE A 62 -4.04 18.51 -11.99
C ILE A 62 -3.50 17.55 -10.92
N TYR A 63 -2.52 16.70 -11.25
CA TYR A 63 -1.87 15.84 -10.26
C TYR A 63 -1.25 16.63 -9.09
N ALA A 64 -0.54 17.73 -9.39
CA ALA A 64 -0.02 18.64 -8.37
C ALA A 64 -1.12 19.30 -7.54
N LYS A 65 -2.27 19.65 -8.15
CA LYS A 65 -3.46 20.16 -7.45
C LYS A 65 -4.01 19.14 -6.44
N GLN A 66 -4.13 17.87 -6.83
CA GLN A 66 -4.65 16.84 -5.93
C GLN A 66 -3.68 16.53 -4.78
N TYR A 67 -2.36 16.59 -5.02
CA TYR A 67 -1.40 16.57 -3.92
C TYR A 67 -1.54 17.79 -3.00
N GLN A 68 -1.68 18.99 -3.57
CA GLN A 68 -1.80 20.24 -2.80
C GLN A 68 -3.03 20.24 -1.90
N ASN A 69 -4.16 19.75 -2.41
CA ASN A 69 -5.39 19.52 -1.66
C ASN A 69 -5.14 18.66 -0.40
N TYR A 70 -4.51 17.49 -0.57
CA TYR A 70 -4.09 16.64 0.56
C TYR A 70 -3.07 17.35 1.49
N ALA A 71 -2.10 18.07 0.92
CA ALA A 71 -1.01 18.69 1.67
C ALA A 71 -1.48 19.83 2.57
N GLN A 72 -2.52 20.57 2.17
CA GLN A 72 -3.19 21.59 2.99
C GLN A 72 -3.82 20.98 4.24
N SER A 73 -4.59 19.90 4.09
CA SER A 73 -5.24 19.18 5.19
C SER A 73 -4.23 18.47 6.11
N CYS A 74 -3.11 17.99 5.54
CA CYS A 74 -2.02 17.33 6.26
C CYS A 74 -1.23 18.27 7.19
N GLY A 75 -0.70 19.38 6.66
CA GLY A 75 0.05 20.39 7.43
C GLY A 75 1.38 19.98 8.11
N ARG A 76 1.74 18.68 8.22
CA ARG A 76 2.83 18.16 9.09
C ARG A 76 4.26 18.61 8.74
N CYS A 77 4.54 19.11 7.52
CA CYS A 77 5.88 19.61 7.17
C CYS A 77 5.84 20.72 6.10
N THR A 78 6.73 21.71 6.24
CA THR A 78 6.83 22.87 5.33
C THR A 78 7.11 22.47 3.88
N PRO A 79 8.06 21.55 3.57
CA PRO A 79 8.32 21.15 2.19
C PRO A 79 7.12 20.51 1.52
N GLY A 80 6.36 19.67 2.25
CA GLY A 80 5.14 19.08 1.72
C GLY A 80 4.02 20.11 1.52
N LYS A 81 3.70 20.89 2.56
CA LYS A 81 2.56 21.83 2.56
C LYS A 81 2.72 22.97 1.55
N TYR A 82 3.92 23.55 1.44
CA TYR A 82 4.17 24.68 0.54
C TYR A 82 4.77 24.25 -0.78
N GLY A 83 5.55 23.16 -0.83
CA GLY A 83 6.08 22.63 -2.09
C GLY A 83 4.97 22.22 -3.05
N GLY A 84 3.92 21.53 -2.57
CA GLY A 84 2.76 21.19 -3.40
C GLY A 84 2.08 22.42 -4.03
N LYS A 85 1.98 23.51 -3.26
CA LYS A 85 1.43 24.78 -3.73
C LYS A 85 2.31 25.40 -4.83
N VAL A 86 3.62 25.45 -4.58
CA VAL A 86 4.59 26.01 -5.54
C VAL A 86 4.66 25.16 -6.81
N LEU A 87 4.58 23.82 -6.73
CA LEU A 87 4.46 22.96 -7.91
C LEU A 87 3.22 23.30 -8.73
N TYR A 88 2.04 23.43 -8.09
CA TYR A 88 0.80 23.80 -8.78
C TYR A 88 0.91 25.18 -9.45
N GLU A 89 1.36 26.21 -8.71
CA GLU A 89 1.47 27.59 -9.20
C GLU A 89 2.50 27.72 -10.34
N LEU A 90 3.63 27.01 -10.26
CA LEU A 90 4.62 26.98 -11.36
C LEU A 90 4.06 26.26 -12.60
N LEU A 91 3.40 25.11 -12.44
CA LEU A 91 2.78 24.39 -13.57
C LEU A 91 1.63 25.20 -14.20
N GLU A 92 0.88 25.97 -13.40
CA GLU A 92 -0.14 26.90 -13.87
C GLU A 92 0.45 28.09 -14.63
N LYS A 93 1.52 28.71 -14.10
CA LYS A 93 2.25 29.78 -14.80
C LYS A 93 2.84 29.28 -16.12
N LEU A 94 3.42 28.08 -16.12
CA LEU A 94 3.93 27.42 -17.31
C LEU A 94 2.83 27.10 -18.33
N GLN A 95 1.61 26.77 -17.92
CA GLN A 95 0.53 26.54 -18.90
C GLN A 95 0.06 27.84 -19.59
N ASN A 96 0.27 29.00 -18.97
CA ASN A 96 -0.30 30.29 -19.40
C ASN A 96 0.69 31.25 -20.08
N TYR A 97 1.99 30.96 -20.08
CA TYR A 97 3.00 31.80 -20.72
C TYR A 97 2.76 31.96 -22.24
N ASN A 98 2.97 33.17 -22.77
CA ASN A 98 3.09 33.36 -24.21
C ASN A 98 4.57 33.34 -24.58
N TYR A 99 5.08 32.13 -24.62
CA TYR A 99 6.51 31.88 -24.65
C TYR A 99 7.25 32.51 -25.84
N ALA A 100 6.58 32.96 -26.91
CA ALA A 100 7.18 33.78 -27.97
C ALA A 100 7.96 35.02 -27.48
N SER A 101 7.74 35.48 -26.23
CA SER A 101 8.47 36.58 -25.59
C SER A 101 9.23 36.23 -24.30
N ASP A 102 8.91 35.12 -23.62
CA ASP A 102 9.14 35.02 -22.17
C ASP A 102 10.41 34.24 -21.78
N CYS A 103 11.48 34.99 -21.45
CA CYS A 103 12.71 34.40 -20.91
C CYS A 103 12.60 33.92 -19.45
N GLU A 104 11.52 34.29 -18.75
CA GLU A 104 11.23 33.82 -17.39
C GLU A 104 10.85 32.34 -17.34
N ALA A 105 10.32 31.80 -18.43
CA ALA A 105 9.99 30.39 -18.62
C ALA A 105 11.10 29.43 -18.16
N LEU A 106 12.35 29.67 -18.59
CA LEU A 106 13.49 28.83 -18.24
C LEU A 106 13.79 28.85 -16.75
N LYS A 107 13.64 30.03 -16.11
CA LYS A 107 13.85 30.18 -14.66
C LYS A 107 12.78 29.43 -13.87
N ASP A 108 11.53 29.45 -14.33
CA ASP A 108 10.44 28.71 -13.67
C ASP A 108 10.55 27.20 -13.87
N ILE A 109 11.07 26.72 -15.02
CA ILE A 109 11.38 25.30 -15.25
C ILE A 109 12.54 24.85 -14.33
N GLU A 110 13.59 25.65 -14.21
CA GLU A 110 14.69 25.40 -13.27
C GLU A 110 14.17 25.39 -11.82
N LYS A 111 13.32 26.35 -11.46
CA LYS A 111 12.69 26.43 -10.14
C LYS A 111 11.77 25.25 -9.85
N LEU A 112 11.01 24.78 -10.84
CA LEU A 112 10.16 23.59 -10.73
C LEU A 112 11.02 22.36 -10.40
N LYS A 113 12.17 22.22 -11.05
CA LYS A 113 13.14 21.15 -10.78
C LYS A 113 13.75 21.26 -9.38
N GLU A 114 14.19 22.44 -8.95
CA GLU A 114 14.70 22.67 -7.59
C GLU A 114 13.68 22.27 -6.52
N VAL A 115 12.42 22.71 -6.67
CA VAL A 115 11.34 22.41 -5.72
C VAL A 115 11.04 20.92 -5.69
N CYS A 116 11.04 20.25 -6.85
CA CYS A 116 10.88 18.80 -6.95
C CYS A 116 11.96 18.03 -6.15
N GLU A 117 13.24 18.35 -6.35
CA GLU A 117 14.34 17.68 -5.65
C GLU A 117 14.35 18.03 -4.15
N LEU A 118 14.05 19.28 -3.78
CA LEU A 118 13.92 19.68 -2.37
C LEU A 118 12.81 18.90 -1.66
N MET A 119 11.63 18.78 -2.28
CA MET A 119 10.51 17.99 -1.74
C MET A 119 10.89 16.52 -1.56
N LYS A 120 11.59 15.95 -2.55
CA LYS A 120 12.06 14.56 -2.54
C LYS A 120 13.07 14.28 -1.43
N ALA A 121 13.98 15.22 -1.17
CA ALA A 121 14.98 15.10 -0.12
C ALA A 121 14.44 15.39 1.30
N THR A 122 13.48 16.31 1.46
CA THR A 122 13.15 16.89 2.79
C THR A 122 11.73 16.64 3.30
N SER A 123 10.83 16.07 2.49
CA SER A 123 9.47 15.73 2.97
C SER A 123 9.50 14.63 4.03
N LYS A 124 8.72 14.79 5.11
CA LYS A 124 8.65 13.82 6.22
C LYS A 124 7.84 12.55 5.92
N CYS A 125 7.01 12.55 4.88
CA CYS A 125 6.12 11.44 4.51
C CYS A 125 6.32 11.06 3.04
N GLU A 126 5.93 9.84 2.68
CA GLU A 126 6.30 9.29 1.38
C GLU A 126 5.62 9.99 0.21
N VAL A 127 4.32 10.28 0.30
CA VAL A 127 3.57 11.04 -0.73
C VAL A 127 4.25 12.37 -1.09
N GLY A 128 4.82 13.08 -0.11
CA GLY A 128 5.56 14.32 -0.36
C GLY A 128 6.91 14.10 -1.06
N LYS A 129 7.54 12.94 -0.84
CA LYS A 129 8.78 12.56 -1.55
C LYS A 129 8.52 12.06 -2.97
N THR A 130 7.35 11.46 -3.22
CA THR A 130 7.03 10.79 -4.50
C THR A 130 6.18 11.61 -5.47
N THR A 131 5.41 12.60 -5.00
CA THR A 131 4.67 13.55 -5.86
C THR A 131 5.57 14.24 -6.91
N PRO A 132 6.85 14.59 -6.62
CA PRO A 132 7.75 15.13 -7.65
C PRO A 132 8.09 14.16 -8.80
N ASN A 133 7.97 12.84 -8.64
CA ASN A 133 8.52 11.87 -9.59
C ASN A 133 7.96 11.98 -11.02
N PRO A 134 6.63 12.10 -11.26
CA PRO A 134 6.08 12.33 -12.60
C PRO A 134 6.60 13.60 -13.27
N ILE A 135 6.77 14.68 -12.51
CA ILE A 135 7.26 15.97 -13.04
C ILE A 135 8.74 15.83 -13.43
N LEU A 136 9.56 15.24 -12.55
CA LEU A 136 10.98 14.95 -12.82
C LEU A 136 11.17 14.00 -14.01
N GLN A 137 10.29 13.02 -14.19
CA GLN A 137 10.32 12.13 -15.34
C GLN A 137 10.08 12.89 -16.65
N ILE A 138 9.00 13.69 -16.75
CA ILE A 138 8.73 14.48 -17.96
C ILE A 138 9.82 15.53 -18.20
N LEU A 139 10.35 16.19 -17.16
CA LEU A 139 11.49 17.12 -17.28
C LEU A 139 12.75 16.46 -17.87
N LYS A 140 12.94 15.16 -17.64
CA LYS A 140 14.10 14.39 -18.12
C LYS A 140 13.86 13.77 -19.51
N GLU A 141 12.71 13.14 -19.70
CA GLU A 141 12.41 12.28 -20.86
C GLU A 141 11.69 13.02 -21.98
N ARG A 142 10.93 14.06 -21.65
CA ARG A 142 10.07 14.82 -22.55
C ARG A 142 10.16 16.34 -22.26
N PRO A 143 11.37 16.93 -22.19
CA PRO A 143 11.54 18.34 -21.84
C PRO A 143 10.82 19.28 -22.80
N GLU A 144 10.49 18.82 -24.01
CA GLU A 144 9.75 19.61 -25.00
C GLU A 144 8.25 19.78 -24.67
N VAL A 145 7.70 19.05 -23.71
CA VAL A 145 6.42 19.39 -23.06
C VAL A 145 6.53 20.78 -22.40
N PHE A 146 7.69 21.06 -21.80
CA PHE A 146 8.08 22.37 -21.29
C PHE A 146 8.88 23.19 -22.34
N ALA A 147 8.79 22.87 -23.65
CA ALA A 147 9.33 23.67 -24.77
C ALA A 147 8.34 24.00 -25.91
N LYS A 148 7.17 23.34 -26.01
CA LYS A 148 5.97 23.93 -26.68
C LYS A 148 5.57 25.27 -26.06
N ALA A 149 6.01 25.40 -24.82
CA ALA A 149 6.55 26.60 -24.23
C ALA A 149 7.52 27.38 -25.15
N LEU A 150 8.78 27.58 -24.73
CA LEU A 150 9.89 28.34 -25.34
C LEU A 150 9.70 29.11 -26.67
N PRO A 151 10.20 30.36 -26.79
CA PRO A 151 10.07 31.14 -28.01
C PRO A 151 10.74 30.45 -29.21
N LEU A 152 9.94 30.12 -30.23
CA LEU A 152 10.46 29.82 -31.58
C LEU A 152 11.23 31.02 -32.17
N SER A 153 11.04 32.21 -31.61
CA SER A 153 11.70 33.49 -31.89
C SER A 153 12.95 33.74 -31.03
N LYS A 154 13.83 32.75 -30.85
CA LYS A 154 15.26 33.00 -30.53
C LYS A 154 16.28 32.01 -31.11
N GLN A 155 15.88 31.21 -32.12
CA GLN A 155 16.77 30.27 -32.81
C GLN A 155 16.64 30.26 -34.35
N LYS A 156 16.07 31.29 -34.98
CA LYS A 156 16.12 31.44 -36.45
C LYS A 156 16.91 32.65 -36.97
N ASP A 157 16.79 33.83 -36.36
CA ASP A 157 17.36 35.06 -36.97
C ASP A 157 18.59 35.66 -36.24
N SER A 158 19.22 34.92 -35.31
CA SER A 158 20.55 35.27 -34.78
C SER A 158 21.54 34.09 -34.73
N ALA A 159 21.08 32.91 -35.15
CA ALA A 159 21.85 31.67 -35.18
C ALA A 159 22.06 31.12 -36.60
N LEU A 160 21.52 31.75 -37.65
CA LEU A 160 21.84 31.33 -39.03
C LEU A 160 23.04 32.08 -39.60
N GLU A 161 23.21 33.37 -39.30
CA GLU A 161 24.39 34.14 -39.72
C GLU A 161 25.62 33.81 -38.85
N ASN A 162 25.50 33.86 -37.51
CA ASN A 162 26.62 33.55 -36.61
C ASN A 162 27.04 32.08 -36.64
N SER A 163 26.14 31.11 -36.87
CA SER A 163 26.55 29.71 -37.03
C SER A 163 27.12 29.41 -38.40
N THR A 164 26.79 30.16 -39.47
CA THR A 164 27.47 29.99 -40.75
C THR A 164 28.90 30.54 -40.70
N GLN A 165 29.12 31.65 -39.99
CA GLN A 165 30.47 32.12 -39.67
C GLN A 165 31.22 31.09 -38.79
N SER A 166 30.62 30.68 -37.66
CA SER A 166 31.26 29.77 -36.70
C SER A 166 31.44 28.33 -37.19
N LEU A 167 30.57 27.79 -38.07
CA LEU A 167 30.79 26.48 -38.72
C LEU A 167 31.83 26.57 -39.83
N ASN A 168 31.95 27.68 -40.54
CA ASN A 168 33.07 27.88 -41.45
C ASN A 168 34.38 28.00 -40.66
N ASP A 169 34.42 28.76 -39.57
CA ASP A 169 35.59 28.83 -38.69
C ASP A 169 35.91 27.48 -38.03
N LEU A 170 34.92 26.70 -37.57
CA LEU A 170 35.14 25.34 -37.04
C LEU A 170 35.59 24.36 -38.15
N THR A 171 35.08 24.49 -39.36
CA THR A 171 35.45 23.62 -40.50
C THR A 171 36.86 23.97 -41.01
N GLU A 172 37.24 25.25 -40.96
CA GLU A 172 38.58 25.72 -41.25
C GLU A 172 39.56 25.30 -40.14
N GLN A 173 39.18 25.41 -38.85
CA GLN A 173 39.96 24.90 -37.72
C GLN A 173 40.09 23.38 -37.70
N LEU A 174 39.04 22.63 -38.07
CA LEU A 174 39.10 21.18 -38.24
C LEU A 174 39.98 20.82 -39.43
N ARG A 175 39.85 21.48 -40.59
CA ARG A 175 40.77 21.30 -41.74
C ARG A 175 42.22 21.59 -41.36
N GLN A 176 42.48 22.68 -40.64
CA GLN A 176 43.81 23.00 -40.13
C GLN A 176 44.32 21.98 -39.11
N SER A 177 43.45 21.39 -38.28
CA SER A 177 43.84 20.38 -37.30
C SER A 177 44.11 19.01 -37.94
N THR A 178 43.26 18.55 -38.87
CA THR A 178 43.50 17.31 -39.63
C THR A 178 44.74 17.46 -40.51
N LYS A 179 44.99 18.65 -41.09
CA LYS A 179 46.21 18.94 -41.82
C LYS A 179 47.45 18.91 -40.92
N LYS A 180 47.41 19.56 -39.74
CA LYS A 180 48.50 19.49 -38.73
C LYS A 180 48.79 18.06 -38.26
N LEU A 181 47.79 17.21 -38.11
CA LEU A 181 47.96 15.79 -37.76
C LEU A 181 48.59 14.96 -38.89
N GLN A 182 48.25 15.25 -40.15
CA GLN A 182 48.92 14.62 -41.30
C GLN A 182 50.36 15.14 -41.45
N ASP A 183 50.57 16.46 -41.38
CA ASP A 183 51.89 17.09 -41.44
C ASP A 183 52.83 16.58 -40.31
N ALA A 184 52.27 16.22 -39.15
CA ALA A 184 53.02 15.60 -38.04
C ALA A 184 53.43 14.15 -38.33
N ARG A 185 52.53 13.33 -38.92
CA ARG A 185 52.86 11.95 -39.33
C ARG A 185 53.90 11.93 -40.45
N ASP A 186 53.69 12.72 -41.49
CA ASP A 186 54.62 12.87 -42.62
C ASP A 186 56.00 13.42 -42.19
N PHE A 187 56.07 14.14 -41.06
CA PHE A 187 57.32 14.60 -40.45
C PHE A 187 58.01 13.52 -39.62
N VAL A 188 57.27 12.74 -38.83
CA VAL A 188 57.81 11.57 -38.10
C VAL A 188 58.43 10.57 -39.08
N ASP A 189 57.74 10.24 -40.19
CA ASP A 189 58.27 9.33 -41.21
C ASP A 189 59.56 9.86 -41.87
N LYS A 190 59.66 11.18 -42.11
CA LYS A 190 60.90 11.83 -42.62
C LYS A 190 62.04 11.82 -41.61
N VAL A 191 61.76 12.05 -40.33
CA VAL A 191 62.77 11.94 -39.26
C VAL A 191 63.27 10.50 -39.17
N GLN A 192 62.37 9.52 -39.26
CA GLN A 192 62.71 8.09 -39.24
C GLN A 192 63.59 7.68 -40.42
N GLN A 193 63.25 8.09 -41.66
CA GLN A 193 64.10 7.90 -42.84
C GLN A 193 65.46 8.61 -42.73
N SER A 194 65.52 9.80 -42.11
CA SER A 194 66.78 10.54 -41.96
C SER A 194 67.74 9.81 -41.02
N ILE A 195 67.22 9.23 -39.92
CA ILE A 195 67.98 8.39 -38.98
C ILE A 195 68.51 7.13 -39.69
N GLU A 196 67.65 6.42 -40.42
CA GLU A 196 68.01 5.20 -41.18
C GLU A 196 69.04 5.47 -42.29
N SER A 197 69.14 6.72 -42.76
CA SER A 197 70.13 7.16 -43.77
C SER A 197 71.47 7.68 -43.21
N GLY A 198 71.61 7.80 -41.89
CA GLY A 198 72.88 8.17 -41.23
C GLY A 198 73.29 9.64 -41.34
N VAL A 199 72.35 10.57 -41.55
CA VAL A 199 72.63 12.02 -41.64
C VAL A 199 71.77 12.79 -40.64
N THR A 200 72.38 13.32 -39.57
CA THR A 200 71.71 14.11 -38.52
C THR A 200 72.22 15.56 -38.46
N PRO A 201 71.49 16.54 -39.02
CA PRO A 201 71.74 17.96 -38.77
C PRO A 201 71.21 18.37 -37.39
N ALA A 202 72.00 19.10 -36.61
CA ALA A 202 71.60 19.58 -35.28
C ALA A 202 70.33 20.46 -35.28
N SER A 203 70.01 21.11 -36.40
CA SER A 203 68.78 21.88 -36.59
C SER A 203 67.50 21.03 -36.54
N LEU A 204 67.56 19.74 -36.84
CA LEU A 204 66.39 18.85 -36.84
C LEU A 204 65.87 18.60 -35.42
N VAL A 205 66.76 18.57 -34.42
CA VAL A 205 66.40 18.35 -33.00
C VAL A 205 65.62 19.55 -32.44
N HIS A 206 66.00 20.78 -32.81
CA HIS A 206 65.32 21.99 -32.34
C HIS A 206 63.88 22.11 -32.90
N ASP A 207 63.69 21.79 -34.19
CA ASP A 207 62.37 21.85 -34.86
C ASP A 207 61.40 20.75 -34.36
N VAL A 208 61.93 19.62 -33.87
CA VAL A 208 61.14 18.59 -33.15
C VAL A 208 60.64 19.12 -31.80
N MET A 209 61.54 19.69 -30.97
CA MET A 209 61.21 20.17 -29.63
C MET A 209 60.16 21.29 -29.65
N GLN A 210 60.31 22.25 -30.56
CA GLN A 210 59.39 23.40 -30.67
C GLN A 210 57.96 23.00 -31.13
N ARG A 211 57.80 21.84 -31.77
CA ARG A 211 56.49 21.30 -32.17
C ARG A 211 55.80 20.50 -31.06
N ILE A 212 56.56 19.89 -30.14
CA ILE A 212 56.03 19.14 -28.99
C ILE A 212 55.27 20.06 -28.03
N GLU A 213 55.78 21.26 -27.75
CA GLU A 213 55.12 22.24 -26.87
C GLU A 213 53.73 22.71 -27.37
N ASN A 214 53.47 22.58 -28.67
CA ASN A 214 52.29 23.13 -29.33
C ASN A 214 51.08 22.17 -29.42
N ILE A 215 51.13 20.99 -28.77
CA ILE A 215 50.08 19.95 -28.84
C ILE A 215 49.33 19.79 -27.50
N LYS A 216 48.03 20.15 -27.48
CA LYS A 216 47.18 20.14 -26.27
C LYS A 216 46.07 19.06 -26.27
N ALA A 217 46.17 18.16 -25.28
CA ALA A 217 45.11 17.38 -24.61
C ALA A 217 44.04 16.59 -25.41
N THR A 218 44.33 15.32 -25.72
CA THR A 218 43.36 14.21 -25.90
C THR A 218 44.01 12.88 -25.50
N GLN A 219 43.24 11.81 -25.27
CA GLN A 219 43.75 10.57 -24.64
C GLN A 219 44.60 9.66 -25.56
N GLU A 220 44.52 9.81 -26.89
CA GLU A 220 45.46 9.16 -27.84
C GLU A 220 46.87 9.80 -27.83
N LYS A 221 47.11 10.80 -26.96
CA LYS A 221 48.36 11.56 -26.89
C LYS A 221 49.47 10.81 -26.14
N GLU A 222 49.17 10.03 -25.10
CA GLU A 222 50.21 9.41 -24.26
C GLU A 222 51.05 8.40 -25.05
N ASP A 223 50.42 7.62 -25.95
CA ASP A 223 51.12 6.69 -26.83
C ASP A 223 52.03 7.41 -27.85
N LEU A 224 51.57 8.54 -28.41
CA LEU A 224 52.34 9.34 -29.38
C LEU A 224 53.48 10.14 -28.72
N GLU A 225 53.27 10.71 -27.52
CA GLU A 225 54.34 11.33 -26.73
C GLU A 225 55.38 10.28 -26.34
N SER A 226 54.97 9.07 -25.93
CA SER A 226 55.90 7.99 -25.60
C SER A 226 56.76 7.60 -26.81
N ILE A 227 56.15 7.37 -27.98
CA ILE A 227 56.86 7.05 -29.23
C ILE A 227 57.81 8.18 -29.65
N MET A 228 57.40 9.45 -29.56
CA MET A 228 58.28 10.58 -29.92
C MET A 228 59.43 10.77 -28.93
N ILE A 229 59.21 10.56 -27.63
CA ILE A 229 60.26 10.61 -26.60
C ILE A 229 61.25 9.45 -26.77
N GLU A 230 60.78 8.24 -27.09
CA GLU A 230 61.60 7.07 -27.38
C GLU A 230 62.48 7.30 -28.63
N SER A 231 61.89 7.84 -29.71
CA SER A 231 62.62 8.23 -30.93
C SER A 231 63.63 9.36 -30.69
N ALA A 232 63.28 10.40 -29.92
CA ALA A 232 64.21 11.47 -29.55
C ALA A 232 65.39 10.94 -28.71
N ARG A 233 65.13 10.03 -27.76
CA ARG A 233 66.16 9.32 -26.99
C ARG A 233 67.04 8.44 -27.88
N LYS A 234 66.50 7.82 -28.92
CA LYS A 234 67.25 7.04 -29.91
C LYS A 234 68.18 7.93 -30.74
N ILE A 235 67.67 9.03 -31.29
CA ILE A 235 68.47 10.05 -32.02
C ILE A 235 69.61 10.58 -31.14
N ALA A 236 69.32 10.90 -29.87
CA ALA A 236 70.32 11.40 -28.93
C ALA A 236 71.41 10.36 -28.60
N ARG A 237 71.08 9.07 -28.55
CA ARG A 237 72.06 7.99 -28.34
C ARG A 237 72.91 7.73 -29.60
N GLU A 238 72.30 7.74 -30.78
CA GLU A 238 72.99 7.50 -32.06
C GLU A 238 73.86 8.70 -32.51
N SER A 239 73.55 9.92 -32.05
CA SER A 239 74.36 11.13 -32.33
C SER A 239 75.58 11.31 -31.42
N VAL A 240 75.74 10.49 -30.37
CA VAL A 240 76.89 10.58 -29.43
C VAL A 240 78.14 9.86 -29.95
N ASP A 241 78.02 8.95 -30.92
CA ASP A 241 79.17 8.28 -31.55
C ASP A 241 79.83 9.08 -32.71
N SER A 242 79.23 10.19 -33.14
CA SER A 242 79.89 11.13 -34.07
C SER A 242 80.62 12.25 -33.30
N LYS A 243 81.96 12.20 -33.28
CA LYS A 243 82.80 13.20 -32.61
C LYS A 243 82.67 14.60 -33.23
N ASN A 244 81.83 15.45 -32.64
CA ASN A 244 82.20 16.82 -32.27
C ASN A 244 81.11 17.44 -31.38
N CYS A 245 81.42 17.58 -30.09
CA CYS A 245 80.54 18.12 -29.07
C CYS A 245 80.70 19.64 -28.97
N HIS A 246 79.59 20.39 -28.99
CA HIS A 246 79.51 21.69 -28.34
C HIS A 246 78.31 21.71 -27.39
N ILE A 247 78.57 22.20 -26.18
CA ILE A 247 77.75 21.96 -24.99
C ILE A 247 76.75 23.10 -24.84
N GLU A 248 75.48 22.83 -25.11
CA GLU A 248 74.35 23.65 -24.61
C GLU A 248 73.02 22.86 -24.57
N ALA A 249 72.83 21.83 -25.42
CA ALA A 249 71.61 21.01 -25.44
C ALA A 249 71.44 20.01 -24.27
N CYS A 250 72.48 19.76 -23.46
CA CYS A 250 72.40 18.80 -22.34
C CYS A 250 71.86 19.39 -21.02
N ALA A 251 71.67 20.71 -20.92
CA ALA A 251 71.21 21.36 -19.69
C ALA A 251 69.69 21.31 -19.49
N GLU A 252 68.90 21.34 -20.57
CA GLU A 252 67.43 21.38 -20.50
C GLU A 252 66.78 20.00 -20.31
N ILE A 253 67.50 18.90 -20.56
CA ILE A 253 66.98 17.55 -20.27
C ILE A 253 67.02 17.26 -18.75
N SER A 254 68.00 17.82 -18.02
CA SER A 254 68.17 17.57 -16.58
C SER A 254 67.13 18.26 -15.69
N SER A 255 66.44 19.31 -16.17
CA SER A 255 65.40 20.00 -15.40
C SER A 255 64.05 19.26 -15.38
N ILE A 256 63.82 18.35 -16.33
CA ILE A 256 62.56 17.61 -16.49
C ILE A 256 62.49 16.39 -15.55
N GLU A 257 63.63 15.82 -15.13
CA GLU A 257 63.69 14.70 -14.16
C GLU A 257 63.29 15.10 -12.72
N SER A 258 63.00 16.38 -12.47
CA SER A 258 62.54 16.86 -11.15
C SER A 258 61.01 16.89 -10.96
N ASN A 259 60.23 16.51 -11.98
CA ASN A 259 58.76 16.54 -11.92
C ASN A 259 58.08 15.39 -12.68
N LYS A 260 58.35 14.15 -12.23
CA LYS A 260 57.43 12.99 -12.31
C LYS A 260 58.04 11.81 -11.57
N ASP A 261 57.61 11.60 -10.32
CA ASP A 261 57.77 10.31 -9.67
C ASP A 261 56.38 9.67 -9.48
N ILE A 262 56.34 8.35 -9.66
CA ILE A 262 55.12 7.57 -9.95
C ILE A 262 55.03 6.43 -8.93
N SER A 263 53.86 6.20 -8.32
CA SER A 263 53.32 4.84 -8.19
C SER A 263 51.93 4.77 -7.56
N PRO A 264 51.05 3.87 -8.05
CA PRO A 264 49.94 3.30 -7.31
C PRO A 264 50.34 1.95 -6.69
N PHE A 265 49.75 1.52 -5.56
CA PHE A 265 49.51 0.09 -5.32
C PHE A 265 48.48 -0.17 -4.21
N SER A 266 47.82 -1.32 -4.32
CA SER A 266 46.87 -1.85 -3.34
C SER A 266 47.48 -3.00 -2.51
N LYS A 267 46.76 -3.36 -1.43
CA LYS A 267 46.83 -4.57 -0.59
C LYS A 267 47.43 -4.42 0.81
N ALA A 268 46.61 -4.92 1.73
CA ALA A 268 46.86 -5.14 3.15
C ALA A 268 48.17 -5.89 3.45
N GLN A 269 48.90 -5.38 4.45
CA GLN A 269 49.42 -6.15 5.59
C GLN A 269 50.10 -5.21 6.58
N HIS A 270 49.46 -4.93 7.73
CA HIS A 270 50.11 -4.96 9.05
C HIS A 270 49.05 -4.99 10.14
N ASP A 271 48.85 -6.20 10.66
CA ASP A 271 48.00 -6.50 11.81
C ASP A 271 48.91 -6.58 13.05
N LYS A 272 48.49 -5.97 14.18
CA LYS A 272 49.11 -6.04 15.53
C LYS A 272 50.52 -5.40 15.68
N ILE A 273 50.75 -4.54 16.67
CA ILE A 273 51.15 -4.83 18.08
C ILE A 273 51.19 -3.45 18.79
N LEU A 274 50.82 -3.22 20.07
CA LEU A 274 50.27 -4.05 21.15
C LEU A 274 49.39 -3.17 22.10
N ASN A 275 48.79 -3.76 23.13
CA ASN A 275 48.13 -3.06 24.24
C ASN A 275 49.13 -2.52 25.28
N ALA A 276 48.85 -1.34 25.86
CA ALA A 276 49.14 -1.03 27.27
C ALA A 276 48.23 0.11 27.79
N ASN A 277 47.71 -0.06 29.02
CA ASN A 277 46.95 0.93 29.80
C ASN A 277 47.83 2.18 30.10
N THR A 278 47.31 3.37 30.48
CA THR A 278 46.49 3.61 31.69
C THR A 278 45.67 4.92 31.68
N ASP A 279 44.53 4.84 32.41
CA ASP A 279 43.90 5.85 33.27
C ASP A 279 43.80 7.33 32.84
N LYS A 280 42.55 7.78 32.64
CA LYS A 280 41.92 8.83 33.47
C LYS A 280 40.39 8.92 33.28
N ASN A 281 39.69 9.23 34.38
CA ASN A 281 38.24 9.13 34.55
C ASN A 281 37.41 10.03 33.60
N PRO A 282 36.19 9.58 33.19
CA PRO A 282 35.14 10.49 32.75
C PRO A 282 34.50 11.20 33.95
N VAL A 283 34.06 12.46 33.76
CA VAL A 283 33.34 13.25 34.76
C VAL A 283 31.83 13.09 34.56
N GLU A 284 31.14 12.62 35.59
CA GLU A 284 29.68 12.72 35.68
C GLU A 284 29.24 14.18 35.85
N VAL A 285 28.14 14.56 35.20
CA VAL A 285 27.38 15.77 35.55
C VAL A 285 25.92 15.35 35.77
N SER A 286 25.45 15.50 37.00
CA SER A 286 24.15 15.01 37.47
C SER A 286 22.99 15.94 37.13
N LEU A 287 21.80 15.34 36.97
CA LEU A 287 20.51 16.04 37.04
C LEU A 287 20.26 16.56 38.46
N SER A 288 20.61 17.82 38.72
CA SER A 288 20.29 18.49 39.99
C SER A 288 20.23 20.01 39.86
N ASP A 289 19.15 20.51 39.26
CA ASP A 289 18.70 21.90 39.43
C ASP A 289 17.22 22.02 39.02
N PHE A 290 16.31 21.71 39.96
CA PHE A 290 14.97 22.28 40.12
C PHE A 290 14.23 21.56 41.27
N SER A 291 14.77 21.66 42.49
CA SER A 291 14.06 21.33 43.72
C SER A 291 13.56 22.61 44.38
N GLY A 292 12.24 22.80 44.41
CA GLY A 292 11.71 24.11 44.78
C GLY A 292 10.21 24.24 44.92
N PHE A 293 9.48 23.21 45.36
CA PHE A 293 8.25 23.34 46.18
C PHE A 293 7.78 21.95 46.65
N GLN A 294 7.98 21.65 47.93
CA GLN A 294 7.24 20.58 48.62
C GLN A 294 6.15 21.20 49.49
N SER A 295 4.90 20.84 49.27
CA SER A 295 3.84 20.94 50.27
C SER A 295 3.07 19.63 50.32
N LYS A 296 2.94 19.07 51.53
CA LYS A 296 2.18 17.84 51.79
C LYS A 296 0.68 18.13 51.70
N GLY A 297 -0.10 17.20 51.16
CA GLY A 297 -1.56 17.25 51.22
C GLY A 297 -2.22 16.20 50.34
N GLU A 298 -2.71 15.13 50.94
CA GLU A 298 -3.68 14.24 50.29
C GLU A 298 -5.00 15.02 50.12
N GLY A 299 -5.57 15.03 48.91
CA GLY A 299 -6.83 15.76 48.67
C GLY A 299 -7.18 15.90 47.20
N SER A 300 -8.38 15.46 46.85
CA SER A 300 -9.01 15.54 45.53
C SER A 300 -8.88 16.91 44.81
N LEU A 301 -8.48 16.89 43.54
CA LEU A 301 -8.69 18.00 42.59
C LEU A 301 -9.25 17.51 41.25
N LEU A 302 -10.53 17.15 41.26
CA LEU A 302 -11.41 17.52 40.13
C LEU A 302 -11.62 19.05 40.14
N ASN A 303 -12.07 19.60 39.02
CA ASN A 303 -12.50 20.99 38.80
C ASN A 303 -11.42 22.06 38.57
N ILE A 304 -10.77 22.02 37.40
CA ILE A 304 -10.46 23.24 36.62
C ILE A 304 -10.78 23.00 35.13
N TYR A 305 -12.06 22.94 34.77
CA TYR A 305 -12.51 23.04 33.37
C TYR A 305 -13.89 23.71 33.20
N ASP A 306 -14.37 24.42 34.23
CA ASP A 306 -15.66 25.14 34.21
C ASP A 306 -15.51 26.57 34.73
N ARG A 307 -15.12 27.50 33.84
CA ARG A 307 -15.40 28.96 33.91
C ARG A 307 -14.85 29.74 32.70
N ALA A 308 -15.50 29.59 31.55
CA ALA A 308 -15.32 30.52 30.42
C ALA A 308 -16.56 30.69 29.50
N ASN A 309 -17.65 29.94 29.72
CA ASN A 309 -18.85 29.96 28.87
C ASN A 309 -20.12 30.40 29.62
N THR A 310 -20.12 31.59 30.23
CA THR A 310 -21.35 32.35 30.54
C THR A 310 -21.02 33.86 30.54
N LEU A 311 -21.95 34.66 29.98
CA LEU A 311 -21.92 36.11 29.68
C LEU A 311 -21.57 36.45 28.21
N ASP A 312 -22.34 37.28 27.50
CA ASP A 312 -23.77 37.57 27.63
C ASP A 312 -24.28 38.06 26.26
N SER A 313 -25.57 37.87 25.99
CA SER A 313 -26.21 38.39 24.78
C SER A 313 -26.51 39.89 24.89
N ASN A 314 -26.56 40.58 23.75
CA ASN A 314 -26.99 41.98 23.58
C ASN A 314 -26.09 43.10 24.16
N LYS A 315 -25.34 43.78 23.27
CA LYS A 315 -25.18 45.25 23.33
C LYS A 315 -24.78 45.84 21.98
N SER A 316 -25.57 46.78 21.50
CA SER A 316 -25.28 47.58 20.30
C SER A 316 -24.36 48.77 20.62
N ALA A 317 -23.26 48.91 19.89
CA ALA A 317 -22.51 50.16 19.73
C ALA A 317 -21.80 50.12 18.36
N LYS A 318 -22.29 50.84 17.36
CA LYS A 318 -21.92 52.23 17.02
C LYS A 318 -20.50 52.39 16.46
N ASN A 319 -20.48 52.67 15.15
CA ASN A 319 -19.44 53.28 14.31
C ASN A 319 -18.27 53.94 15.05
N THR A 320 -17.05 53.53 14.67
CA THR A 320 -15.96 54.49 14.42
C THR A 320 -15.21 54.08 13.15
N THR A 321 -15.47 54.79 12.06
CA THR A 321 -14.71 54.64 10.81
C THR A 321 -13.41 55.42 10.93
N GLN A 322 -12.26 54.80 10.64
CA GLN A 322 -11.02 55.54 10.43
C GLN A 322 -10.34 55.02 9.15
N GLU A 323 -10.44 55.81 8.08
CA GLU A 323 -9.86 55.47 6.79
C GLU A 323 -8.32 55.48 6.87
N ILE A 324 -7.68 54.35 6.53
CA ILE A 324 -6.30 54.34 6.06
C ILE A 324 -6.34 53.98 4.58
N LYS A 325 -6.11 54.97 3.71
CA LYS A 325 -6.07 54.79 2.26
C LYS A 325 -4.70 54.28 1.84
N THR A 326 -4.63 53.02 1.43
CA THR A 326 -3.53 52.48 0.62
C THR A 326 -4.10 51.83 -0.63
N HIS A 327 -3.58 52.21 -1.80
CA HIS A 327 -4.04 51.70 -3.08
C HIS A 327 -3.68 50.21 -3.24
N THR A 328 -4.68 49.38 -3.54
CA THR A 328 -4.49 47.98 -3.93
C THR A 328 -5.15 47.75 -5.29
N LEU A 329 -4.38 47.14 -6.20
CA LEU A 329 -4.83 46.74 -7.54
C LEU A 329 -5.98 45.73 -7.46
N MET A 330 -6.88 45.75 -8.44
CA MET A 330 -8.07 44.89 -8.47
C MET A 330 -7.69 43.40 -8.55
N PRO A 331 -8.09 42.55 -7.60
CA PRO A 331 -8.03 41.11 -7.77
C PRO A 331 -9.26 40.63 -8.54
N VAL A 332 -9.04 39.79 -9.57
CA VAL A 332 -10.12 39.03 -10.21
C VAL A 332 -10.61 37.99 -9.20
N THR A 333 -11.85 38.12 -8.76
CA THR A 333 -12.47 37.21 -7.78
C THR A 333 -12.77 35.84 -8.38
N TYR A 334 -11.91 34.87 -8.11
CA TYR A 334 -12.35 33.49 -8.02
C TYR A 334 -13.09 33.29 -6.70
N ASN A 335 -14.35 32.85 -6.76
CA ASN A 335 -15.13 32.45 -5.60
C ASN A 335 -14.60 31.13 -5.04
N LEU A 336 -13.46 31.19 -4.34
CA LEU A 336 -13.18 30.25 -3.26
C LEU A 336 -14.08 30.66 -2.10
N THR A 337 -15.13 29.86 -1.85
CA THR A 337 -15.93 29.99 -0.62
C THR A 337 -14.98 29.87 0.58
N ARG A 338 -14.82 30.97 1.33
CA ARG A 338 -14.26 30.90 2.67
C ARG A 338 -15.32 30.30 3.56
N ASP A 339 -15.36 28.97 3.59
CA ASP A 339 -15.92 28.26 4.73
C ASP A 339 -15.07 28.62 5.96
N ASN A 340 -15.54 29.65 6.65
CA ASN A 340 -15.04 30.10 7.95
C ASN A 340 -15.64 29.27 9.10
N THR A 341 -16.27 28.14 8.80
CA THR A 341 -16.42 27.07 9.77
C THR A 341 -15.03 26.53 10.09
N THR A 342 -14.78 26.27 11.38
CA THR A 342 -13.63 25.46 11.79
C THR A 342 -13.91 24.00 11.43
N GLU A 343 -13.90 23.66 10.14
CA GLU A 343 -13.90 22.26 9.69
C GLU A 343 -12.74 21.54 10.38
N ASN A 344 -13.01 20.40 11.01
CA ASN A 344 -11.96 19.63 11.64
C ASN A 344 -10.96 19.19 10.55
N THR A 345 -9.65 19.29 10.83
CA THR A 345 -8.62 18.85 9.87
C THR A 345 -8.73 17.35 9.55
N PHE A 346 -9.47 16.59 10.37
CA PHE A 346 -9.81 15.20 10.11
C PHE A 346 -10.98 14.99 9.12
N GLU A 347 -12.07 15.77 9.22
CA GLU A 347 -13.21 15.69 8.29
C GLU A 347 -12.80 16.12 6.89
N SER A 348 -12.02 17.20 6.80
CA SER A 348 -11.43 17.66 5.55
C SER A 348 -10.41 16.67 4.97
N LEU A 349 -9.78 15.80 5.79
CA LEU A 349 -8.99 14.66 5.29
C LEU A 349 -9.86 13.52 4.75
N GLU A 350 -11.05 13.23 5.31
CA GLU A 350 -11.92 12.16 4.79
C GLU A 350 -12.40 12.43 3.35
N ARG A 351 -12.77 13.69 3.03
CA ARG A 351 -13.16 14.09 1.67
C ARG A 351 -12.09 13.84 0.59
N TYR A 352 -10.80 13.72 0.96
CA TYR A 352 -9.69 13.49 0.02
C TYR A 352 -9.29 12.01 -0.15
N LYS A 353 -9.97 11.07 0.53
CA LYS A 353 -9.65 9.64 0.48
C LYS A 353 -10.42 8.88 -0.59
N SER A 354 -11.68 9.27 -0.81
CA SER A 354 -12.47 8.83 -1.97
C SER A 354 -11.89 9.39 -3.27
N ALA A 355 -12.09 8.69 -4.38
CA ALA A 355 -11.66 9.15 -5.68
C ALA A 355 -12.30 10.49 -6.04
N ILE A 356 -11.46 11.48 -6.34
CA ILE A 356 -11.88 12.80 -6.80
C ILE A 356 -11.82 12.82 -8.32
N THR A 357 -12.97 12.92 -8.95
CA THR A 357 -13.11 13.04 -10.42
C THR A 357 -13.18 14.52 -10.81
N THR A 358 -12.13 15.04 -11.45
CA THR A 358 -12.10 16.39 -12.04
C THR A 358 -12.38 16.31 -13.54
N ARG A 359 -13.33 17.08 -14.06
CA ARG A 359 -13.71 17.08 -15.50
C ARG A 359 -13.18 18.31 -16.23
N ILE A 360 -12.39 18.13 -17.28
CA ILE A 360 -11.91 19.23 -18.15
C ILE A 360 -11.76 18.72 -19.59
N ASN A 361 -12.18 19.50 -20.60
CA ASN A 361 -11.94 19.21 -22.03
C ASN A 361 -12.36 17.78 -22.48
N ASN A 362 -13.54 17.32 -22.05
CA ASN A 362 -14.06 15.95 -22.28
C ASN A 362 -13.16 14.82 -21.72
N LEU A 363 -12.30 15.14 -20.75
CA LEU A 363 -11.51 14.18 -19.97
C LEU A 363 -11.96 14.17 -18.51
N GLU A 364 -11.88 13.00 -17.89
CA GLU A 364 -12.09 12.81 -16.46
C GLU A 364 -10.75 12.41 -15.82
N TYR A 365 -10.34 13.16 -14.81
CA TYR A 365 -9.13 12.95 -14.02
C TYR A 365 -9.53 12.39 -12.67
N ILE A 366 -9.40 11.08 -12.51
CA ILE A 366 -9.85 10.33 -11.34
C ILE A 366 -8.64 10.09 -10.43
N SER A 367 -8.55 10.81 -9.30
CA SER A 367 -7.42 10.67 -8.37
C SER A 367 -7.80 9.99 -7.06
N LYS A 368 -7.06 8.95 -6.66
CA LYS A 368 -7.24 8.23 -5.38
C LYS A 368 -5.96 8.24 -4.54
N ILE A 369 -6.11 8.44 -3.23
CA ILE A 369 -5.04 8.28 -2.23
C ILE A 369 -5.09 6.85 -1.69
N THR A 370 -3.93 6.22 -1.56
CA THR A 370 -3.80 4.86 -1.03
C THR A 370 -2.53 4.72 -0.19
N ALA A 371 -2.37 3.60 0.50
CA ALA A 371 -1.11 3.19 1.14
C ALA A 371 -0.96 1.67 0.99
N PRO A 372 0.26 1.11 1.00
CA PRO A 372 0.49 -0.34 0.89
C PRO A 372 -0.36 -1.20 1.84
N CYS A 373 -0.51 -0.77 3.09
CA CYS A 373 -1.34 -1.45 4.08
C CYS A 373 -2.85 -1.29 3.82
N THR A 374 -3.30 -0.13 3.33
CA THR A 374 -4.70 0.13 2.93
C THR A 374 -5.08 -0.72 1.71
N ASP A 375 -4.20 -0.81 0.71
CA ASP A 375 -4.39 -1.61 -0.50
C ASP A 375 -4.50 -3.11 -0.17
N GLU A 376 -3.57 -3.64 0.64
CA GLU A 376 -3.57 -5.04 1.09
C GLU A 376 -4.73 -5.39 2.05
N CYS A 377 -5.43 -4.40 2.63
CA CYS A 377 -6.60 -4.66 3.45
C CYS A 377 -7.84 -4.92 2.57
N PRO A 378 -8.54 -6.08 2.68
CA PRO A 378 -9.74 -6.34 1.88
C PRO A 378 -10.88 -5.32 2.09
N SER A 379 -10.94 -4.69 3.26
CA SER A 379 -11.89 -3.62 3.58
C SER A 379 -11.45 -2.24 3.07
N ARG A 380 -10.22 -2.11 2.55
CA ARG A 380 -9.59 -0.85 2.12
C ARG A 380 -9.57 0.23 3.21
N VAL A 381 -9.44 -0.19 4.47
CA VAL A 381 -9.50 0.71 5.64
C VAL A 381 -8.29 1.62 5.71
N ASP A 382 -8.52 2.88 6.06
CA ASP A 382 -7.48 3.90 6.08
C ASP A 382 -6.59 3.78 7.32
N ILE A 383 -5.63 2.86 7.22
CA ILE A 383 -4.73 2.48 8.30
C ILE A 383 -3.85 3.63 8.78
N PRO A 384 -3.18 4.41 7.90
CA PRO A 384 -2.36 5.52 8.39
C PRO A 384 -3.19 6.59 9.12
N ALA A 385 -4.44 6.87 8.73
CA ALA A 385 -5.26 7.86 9.43
C ALA A 385 -5.71 7.41 10.83
N TYR A 386 -6.21 6.17 11.01
CA TYR A 386 -6.59 5.75 12.36
C TYR A 386 -5.37 5.63 13.28
N ILE A 387 -4.21 5.21 12.76
CA ILE A 387 -2.95 5.21 13.51
C ILE A 387 -2.54 6.64 13.90
N GLU A 388 -2.73 7.64 13.05
CA GLU A 388 -2.55 9.05 13.44
C GLU A 388 -3.55 9.50 14.52
N GLY A 389 -4.80 9.03 14.45
CA GLY A 389 -5.79 9.25 15.51
C GLY A 389 -5.33 8.71 16.86
N VAL A 390 -4.80 7.47 16.91
CA VAL A 390 -4.19 6.90 18.14
C VAL A 390 -2.99 7.73 18.60
N LYS A 391 -2.07 8.06 17.68
CA LYS A 391 -0.86 8.84 17.98
C LYS A 391 -1.15 10.24 18.54
N ASP A 392 -2.18 10.91 18.02
CA ASP A 392 -2.62 12.23 18.49
C ASP A 392 -3.64 12.13 19.66
N MET A 393 -3.89 10.93 20.22
CA MET A 393 -4.89 10.63 21.27
C MET A 393 -6.36 10.97 20.91
N ARG A 394 -6.66 11.09 19.61
CA ARG A 394 -7.99 11.34 19.05
C ARG A 394 -8.66 10.02 18.70
N TYR A 395 -9.03 9.28 19.74
CA TYR A 395 -9.52 7.91 19.63
C TYR A 395 -10.89 7.76 18.95
N LEU A 396 -11.76 8.77 19.03
CA LEU A 396 -13.03 8.76 18.30
C LEU A 396 -12.83 9.08 16.81
N ASP A 397 -11.98 10.04 16.47
CA ASP A 397 -11.51 10.29 15.09
C ASP A 397 -10.90 9.02 14.48
N SER A 398 -10.06 8.30 15.26
CA SER A 398 -9.49 7.00 14.90
C SER A 398 -10.58 5.95 14.60
N LEU A 399 -11.61 5.86 15.43
CA LEU A 399 -12.71 4.93 15.25
C LEU A 399 -13.57 5.30 14.03
N SER A 400 -13.88 6.58 13.82
CA SER A 400 -14.57 7.07 12.61
C SER A 400 -13.81 6.67 11.35
N SER A 401 -12.51 6.97 11.28
CA SER A 401 -11.68 6.60 10.13
C SER A 401 -11.52 5.08 9.94
N THR A 402 -11.77 4.27 10.97
CA THR A 402 -11.87 2.81 10.86
C THR A 402 -13.23 2.41 10.27
N ARG A 403 -14.32 2.94 10.84
CA ARG A 403 -15.71 2.69 10.42
C ARG A 403 -16.08 3.29 9.05
N GLY A 404 -15.27 4.19 8.51
CA GLY A 404 -15.33 4.65 7.12
C GLY A 404 -15.33 3.50 6.09
N SER A 405 -14.70 2.36 6.41
CA SER A 405 -14.76 1.17 5.54
C SER A 405 -14.75 -0.20 6.26
N MET A 406 -14.67 -0.21 7.60
CA MET A 406 -14.69 -1.40 8.45
C MET A 406 -15.60 -1.18 9.68
N PRO A 407 -16.90 -1.55 9.63
CA PRO A 407 -17.85 -1.22 10.67
C PRO A 407 -17.69 -2.11 11.92
N LEU A 408 -17.26 -3.35 11.73
CA LEU A 408 -16.99 -4.34 12.78
C LEU A 408 -15.59 -4.12 13.38
N ALA A 409 -15.39 -2.95 13.98
CA ALA A 409 -14.09 -2.51 14.49
C ALA A 409 -13.61 -3.35 15.69
N GLN A 410 -14.50 -3.78 16.59
CA GLN A 410 -14.14 -4.64 17.72
C GLN A 410 -13.69 -6.02 17.26
N VAL A 411 -14.36 -6.57 16.23
CA VAL A 411 -14.02 -7.86 15.62
C VAL A 411 -12.68 -7.79 14.90
N CYS A 412 -12.56 -6.86 13.95
CA CYS A 412 -11.36 -6.76 13.13
C CYS A 412 -10.14 -6.19 13.88
N GLY A 413 -10.30 -5.73 15.12
CA GLY A 413 -9.22 -5.41 16.06
C GLY A 413 -8.76 -6.59 16.93
N ARG A 414 -9.38 -7.77 16.84
CA ARG A 414 -9.04 -8.96 17.65
C ARG A 414 -8.72 -10.21 16.83
N VAL A 415 -9.49 -10.46 15.77
CA VAL A 415 -9.46 -11.74 15.03
C VAL A 415 -9.09 -11.59 13.56
N CYS A 416 -8.57 -10.42 13.17
CA CYS A 416 -8.12 -10.18 11.80
C CYS A 416 -6.73 -10.79 11.58
N PRO A 417 -6.49 -11.60 10.52
CA PRO A 417 -5.16 -12.12 10.19
C PRO A 417 -4.24 -11.05 9.54
N HIS A 418 -4.52 -9.77 9.84
CA HIS A 418 -3.75 -8.57 9.52
C HIS A 418 -2.86 -8.64 8.24
N PRO A 419 -3.42 -8.92 7.05
CA PRO A 419 -2.62 -9.03 5.82
C PRO A 419 -1.89 -7.71 5.50
N CYS A 420 -2.49 -6.58 5.87
CA CYS A 420 -1.91 -5.24 5.84
C CYS A 420 -0.57 -5.07 6.58
N GLU A 421 -0.23 -5.95 7.52
CA GLU A 421 1.09 -5.95 8.17
C GLU A 421 2.18 -6.54 7.26
N ASN A 422 1.83 -7.49 6.39
CA ASN A 422 2.76 -8.06 5.40
C ASN A 422 3.16 -7.04 4.32
N ALA A 423 2.25 -6.13 3.98
CA ALA A 423 2.50 -4.98 3.09
C ALA A 423 2.98 -3.73 3.85
N CYS A 424 3.27 -3.81 5.15
CA CYS A 424 3.75 -2.67 5.90
C CYS A 424 5.20 -2.35 5.49
N ARG A 425 5.45 -1.20 4.86
CA ARG A 425 6.82 -0.78 4.50
C ARG A 425 7.80 -0.72 5.68
N ARG A 426 7.33 -0.62 6.92
CA ARG A 426 8.22 -0.68 8.10
C ARG A 426 8.98 -2.01 8.17
N ALA A 427 8.39 -3.10 7.67
CA ALA A 427 9.00 -4.43 7.55
C ALA A 427 10.24 -4.51 6.62
N ILE A 428 10.53 -3.45 5.84
CA ILE A 428 11.75 -3.33 5.02
C ILE A 428 12.91 -2.73 5.86
N LEU A 429 12.59 -2.07 6.99
CA LEU A 429 13.54 -1.34 7.86
C LEU A 429 13.79 -2.04 9.20
N ASP A 430 12.72 -2.47 9.87
CA ASP A 430 12.71 -3.33 11.06
C ASP A 430 11.40 -4.12 11.09
N ASP A 431 10.67 -4.20 12.20
CA ASP A 431 9.40 -4.93 12.29
C ASP A 431 8.22 -4.16 11.65
N PRO A 432 7.17 -4.82 11.14
CA PRO A 432 5.92 -4.13 10.79
C PRO A 432 5.31 -3.38 11.99
N ILE A 433 4.35 -2.50 11.68
CA ILE A 433 3.51 -1.88 12.73
C ILE A 433 2.50 -2.91 13.24
N SER A 434 2.18 -2.91 14.54
CA SER A 434 1.04 -3.66 15.12
C SER A 434 -0.31 -3.03 14.74
N ILE A 435 -0.64 -3.10 13.46
CA ILE A 435 -1.82 -2.49 12.84
C ILE A 435 -3.12 -3.03 13.46
N MET A 436 -3.20 -4.33 13.76
CA MET A 436 -4.41 -4.89 14.41
C MET A 436 -4.65 -4.30 15.80
N GLU A 437 -3.61 -4.29 16.64
CA GLU A 437 -3.69 -3.82 18.03
C GLU A 437 -4.08 -2.33 18.09
N LEU A 438 -3.47 -1.49 17.24
CA LEU A 438 -3.81 -0.06 17.15
C LEU A 438 -5.26 0.18 16.71
N LYS A 439 -5.82 -0.69 15.85
CA LYS A 439 -7.22 -0.59 15.42
C LYS A 439 -8.21 -0.81 16.56
N ARG A 440 -7.87 -1.70 17.50
CA ARG A 440 -8.71 -2.06 18.66
C ARG A 440 -8.92 -0.88 19.61
N ILE A 441 -7.96 0.04 19.71
CA ILE A 441 -7.94 1.13 20.70
C ILE A 441 -9.17 2.04 20.62
N GLY A 442 -9.50 2.56 19.43
CA GLY A 442 -10.66 3.44 19.25
C GLY A 442 -11.98 2.77 19.66
N ALA A 443 -12.15 1.50 19.25
CA ALA A 443 -13.34 0.71 19.55
C ALA A 443 -13.46 0.37 21.05
N ASN A 444 -12.36 -0.05 21.69
CA ASN A 444 -12.28 -0.28 23.13
C ASN A 444 -12.65 0.99 23.93
N ILE A 445 -12.20 2.17 23.50
CA ILE A 445 -12.49 3.43 24.20
C ILE A 445 -13.97 3.83 24.07
N GLU A 446 -14.60 3.60 22.93
CA GLU A 446 -16.06 3.78 22.79
C GLU A 446 -16.84 2.80 23.68
N PHE A 447 -16.46 1.51 23.68
CA PHE A 447 -17.10 0.48 24.50
C PHE A 447 -16.95 0.71 26.01
N ASN A 448 -15.76 1.10 26.48
CA ASN A 448 -15.54 1.43 27.89
C ASN A 448 -16.33 2.69 28.31
N LYS A 449 -16.67 3.56 27.36
CA LYS A 449 -17.54 4.73 27.55
C LYS A 449 -19.03 4.46 27.26
N LYS A 450 -19.48 3.19 27.17
CA LYS A 450 -20.88 2.83 26.81
C LYS A 450 -22.00 3.47 27.64
N HIS A 451 -21.72 3.88 28.88
CA HIS A 451 -22.67 4.62 29.72
C HIS A 451 -22.87 6.07 29.25
N ILE A 452 -21.90 6.63 28.53
CA ILE A 452 -21.90 8.00 27.97
C ILE A 452 -22.30 7.96 26.48
N SER A 453 -21.85 6.96 25.71
CA SER A 453 -22.18 6.86 24.27
C SER A 453 -23.67 6.68 24.00
N LYS A 454 -24.45 6.08 24.93
CA LYS A 454 -25.93 6.07 24.82
C LYS A 454 -26.57 7.46 24.79
N TRP A 455 -25.88 8.49 25.28
CA TRP A 455 -26.31 9.90 25.23
C TRP A 455 -25.65 10.72 24.12
N GLN A 456 -24.45 10.34 23.67
CA GLN A 456 -23.69 11.05 22.64
C GLN A 456 -23.77 10.41 21.23
N GLY A 457 -24.34 9.21 21.11
CA GLY A 457 -24.35 8.40 19.90
C GLY A 457 -23.11 7.52 19.75
N TYR A 458 -23.11 6.71 18.69
CA TYR A 458 -21.95 5.95 18.22
C TYR A 458 -21.12 6.82 17.28
N SER A 459 -19.80 6.63 17.27
CA SER A 459 -18.92 7.28 16.29
C SER A 459 -19.12 6.62 14.92
N HIS A 460 -19.80 7.33 14.02
CA HIS A 460 -20.01 6.96 12.63
C HIS A 460 -19.31 7.97 11.71
N PRO A 461 -18.87 7.56 10.51
CA PRO A 461 -18.33 8.47 9.51
C PRO A 461 -19.43 9.36 8.93
N ASN A 462 -19.31 10.68 9.14
CA ASN A 462 -20.26 11.74 8.76
C ASN A 462 -21.62 11.70 9.48
N ASN A 463 -22.31 12.84 9.53
CA ASN A 463 -23.65 12.95 10.13
C ASN A 463 -24.69 12.17 9.30
N ILE A 464 -25.54 11.41 10.00
CA ILE A 464 -26.59 10.50 9.47
C ILE A 464 -27.76 11.26 8.79
N GLU A 465 -27.60 12.54 8.48
CA GLU A 465 -28.66 13.42 7.98
C GLU A 465 -29.01 13.21 6.49
N THR A 466 -28.15 12.52 5.73
CA THR A 466 -28.34 12.26 4.30
C THR A 466 -29.37 11.15 4.03
N ARG A 467 -30.65 11.54 4.01
CA ARG A 467 -31.79 10.70 3.63
C ARG A 467 -31.90 10.46 2.10
N GLU A 468 -30.79 10.12 1.45
CA GLU A 468 -30.75 9.89 -0.02
C GLU A 468 -31.76 8.82 -0.47
N PHE A 469 -31.97 7.80 0.37
CA PHE A 469 -32.80 6.63 0.05
C PHE A 469 -33.93 6.34 1.05
N ALA A 470 -34.49 7.34 1.74
CA ALA A 470 -35.47 7.13 2.82
C ALA A 470 -36.76 6.37 2.43
N ASN A 471 -37.05 6.23 1.13
CA ASN A 471 -38.18 5.46 0.60
C ASN A 471 -37.78 4.08 0.03
N LYS A 472 -36.53 3.63 0.23
CA LYS A 472 -36.00 2.35 -0.27
C LYS A 472 -35.76 1.35 0.84
N SER A 473 -35.90 0.08 0.50
CA SER A 473 -35.83 -1.07 1.41
C SER A 473 -34.97 -2.19 0.85
N VAL A 474 -34.15 -2.80 1.70
CA VAL A 474 -33.29 -3.94 1.32
C VAL A 474 -33.40 -5.05 2.38
N GLY A 475 -33.61 -6.28 1.90
CA GLY A 475 -33.54 -7.48 2.72
C GLY A 475 -32.14 -8.07 2.69
N VAL A 476 -31.52 -8.27 3.86
CA VAL A 476 -30.21 -8.95 3.98
C VAL A 476 -30.43 -10.31 4.61
N ILE A 477 -29.94 -11.37 3.97
CA ILE A 477 -30.15 -12.76 4.39
C ILE A 477 -28.84 -13.27 5.01
N GLY A 478 -28.81 -13.43 6.32
CA GLY A 478 -27.64 -13.75 7.14
C GLY A 478 -27.09 -12.52 7.87
N ALA A 479 -26.96 -12.61 9.19
CA ALA A 479 -26.36 -11.59 10.06
C ALA A 479 -24.86 -11.86 10.34
N GLY A 480 -24.16 -12.55 9.44
CA GLY A 480 -22.70 -12.69 9.47
C GLY A 480 -21.96 -11.40 9.06
N PRO A 481 -20.62 -11.39 9.07
CA PRO A 481 -19.83 -10.18 8.82
C PRO A 481 -20.11 -9.45 7.50
N ALA A 482 -20.40 -10.20 6.43
CA ALA A 482 -20.79 -9.62 5.15
C ALA A 482 -22.16 -8.92 5.24
N GLY A 483 -23.17 -9.60 5.79
CA GLY A 483 -24.52 -9.05 5.94
C GLY A 483 -24.57 -7.83 6.86
N LEU A 484 -23.86 -7.87 7.98
CA LEU A 484 -23.73 -6.73 8.89
C LEU A 484 -22.99 -5.56 8.22
N SER A 485 -21.90 -5.81 7.49
CA SER A 485 -21.19 -4.75 6.76
C SER A 485 -22.08 -4.10 5.70
N SER A 486 -22.79 -4.90 4.90
CA SER A 486 -23.77 -4.40 3.92
C SER A 486 -24.87 -3.57 4.60
N ALA A 487 -25.47 -4.10 5.66
CA ALA A 487 -26.55 -3.43 6.39
C ALA A 487 -26.12 -2.09 6.97
N TYR A 488 -24.91 -2.01 7.56
CA TYR A 488 -24.34 -0.78 8.12
C TYR A 488 -24.22 0.33 7.07
N TYR A 489 -23.56 0.05 5.93
CA TYR A 489 -23.33 1.08 4.91
C TYR A 489 -24.60 1.47 4.14
N MET A 490 -25.56 0.56 3.99
CA MET A 490 -26.88 0.90 3.45
C MET A 490 -27.67 1.80 4.41
N ALA A 491 -27.69 1.47 5.71
CA ALA A 491 -28.37 2.27 6.73
C ALA A 491 -27.77 3.69 6.88
N LEU A 492 -26.44 3.84 6.77
CA LEU A 492 -25.78 5.16 6.73
C LEU A 492 -26.25 6.05 5.56
N ARG A 493 -26.76 5.48 4.46
CA ARG A 493 -27.34 6.22 3.33
C ARG A 493 -28.86 6.41 3.44
N GLY A 494 -29.43 6.08 4.61
CA GLY A 494 -30.86 6.17 4.88
C GLY A 494 -31.72 5.09 4.22
N ILE A 495 -31.13 4.01 3.69
CA ILE A 495 -31.88 2.84 3.19
C ILE A 495 -32.44 2.08 4.40
N LYS A 496 -33.73 1.70 4.36
CA LYS A 496 -34.28 0.81 5.38
C LYS A 496 -33.75 -0.61 5.18
N VAL A 497 -33.12 -1.19 6.20
CA VAL A 497 -32.59 -2.56 6.13
C VAL A 497 -33.27 -3.48 7.14
N ASP A 498 -33.80 -4.60 6.64
CA ASP A 498 -34.26 -5.73 7.44
C ASP A 498 -33.28 -6.91 7.23
N VAL A 499 -32.65 -7.39 8.31
CA VAL A 499 -31.71 -8.52 8.31
C VAL A 499 -32.42 -9.78 8.83
N TYR A 500 -32.41 -10.86 8.07
CA TYR A 500 -33.03 -12.15 8.38
C TYR A 500 -31.93 -13.16 8.75
N GLU A 501 -31.94 -13.68 9.96
CA GLU A 501 -30.93 -14.59 10.50
C GLU A 501 -31.57 -15.91 10.91
N ALA A 502 -31.02 -17.03 10.44
CA ALA A 502 -31.53 -18.36 10.72
C ALA A 502 -31.27 -18.80 12.17
N LEU A 503 -30.16 -18.35 12.76
CA LEU A 503 -29.78 -18.64 14.14
C LEU A 503 -30.61 -17.81 15.16
N PRO A 504 -30.68 -18.25 16.43
CA PRO A 504 -31.28 -17.46 17.52
C PRO A 504 -30.44 -16.22 17.90
N VAL A 505 -29.19 -16.15 17.45
CA VAL A 505 -28.20 -15.12 17.80
C VAL A 505 -27.68 -14.43 16.55
N LEU A 506 -27.29 -13.17 16.68
CA LEU A 506 -26.71 -12.39 15.58
C LEU A 506 -25.20 -12.63 15.48
N GLY A 507 -24.67 -12.67 14.26
CA GLY A 507 -23.24 -12.59 13.99
C GLY A 507 -22.60 -13.71 13.17
N GLY A 508 -23.36 -14.75 12.83
CA GLY A 508 -22.86 -15.91 12.10
C GLY A 508 -21.57 -16.48 12.74
N GLU A 509 -20.56 -16.76 11.91
CA GLU A 509 -19.28 -17.34 12.33
C GLU A 509 -18.55 -16.57 13.45
N VAL A 510 -18.73 -15.25 13.59
CA VAL A 510 -18.09 -14.50 14.69
C VAL A 510 -18.75 -14.80 16.03
N ALA A 511 -20.06 -15.04 16.03
CA ALA A 511 -20.81 -15.42 17.22
C ALA A 511 -20.59 -16.90 17.57
N VAL A 512 -20.76 -17.81 16.60
CA VAL A 512 -20.81 -19.27 16.86
C VAL A 512 -19.57 -20.06 16.44
N GLY A 513 -18.71 -19.52 15.55
CA GLY A 513 -17.47 -20.17 15.10
C GLY A 513 -16.24 -19.78 15.93
N VAL A 514 -16.09 -18.49 16.24
CA VAL A 514 -14.91 -17.95 16.98
C VAL A 514 -15.11 -18.03 18.50
N PRO A 515 -14.18 -18.59 19.30
CA PRO A 515 -14.29 -18.67 20.76
C PRO A 515 -14.30 -17.31 21.47
N ASN A 516 -14.94 -17.25 22.65
CA ASN A 516 -14.97 -16.02 23.48
C ASN A 516 -13.59 -15.57 23.97
N TYR A 517 -12.63 -16.49 24.12
CA TYR A 517 -11.26 -16.16 24.50
C TYR A 517 -10.50 -15.37 23.41
N ARG A 518 -11.00 -15.38 22.17
CA ARG A 518 -10.50 -14.58 21.03
C ARG A 518 -11.43 -13.43 20.64
N MET A 519 -12.74 -13.66 20.71
CA MET A 519 -13.75 -12.63 20.46
C MET A 519 -14.80 -12.59 21.58
N PRO A 520 -14.56 -11.77 22.62
CA PRO A 520 -15.51 -11.52 23.69
C PRO A 520 -16.89 -11.05 23.18
N ILE A 521 -17.94 -11.66 23.73
CA ILE A 521 -19.31 -11.45 23.24
C ILE A 521 -19.85 -10.01 23.47
N ASN A 522 -19.42 -9.32 24.52
CA ASN A 522 -19.94 -7.98 24.83
C ASN A 522 -19.44 -6.93 23.83
N GLU A 523 -18.15 -7.01 23.51
CA GLU A 523 -17.44 -6.20 22.54
C GLU A 523 -17.95 -6.52 21.13
N TYR A 524 -18.27 -7.78 20.86
CA TYR A 524 -18.92 -8.14 19.61
C TYR A 524 -20.33 -7.54 19.47
N ASN A 525 -21.16 -7.70 20.49
CA ASN A 525 -22.50 -7.12 20.52
C ASN A 525 -22.45 -5.58 20.41
N HIS A 526 -21.41 -4.91 20.92
CA HIS A 526 -21.26 -3.46 20.78
C HIS A 526 -21.16 -2.98 19.33
N ASP A 527 -20.49 -3.74 18.45
CA ASP A 527 -20.51 -3.45 17.01
C ASP A 527 -21.94 -3.61 16.44
N ILE A 528 -22.68 -4.66 16.83
CA ILE A 528 -24.08 -4.89 16.40
C ILE A 528 -25.03 -3.79 16.92
N GLU A 529 -24.88 -3.33 18.16
CA GLU A 529 -25.72 -2.26 18.73
C GLU A 529 -25.56 -0.95 17.94
N SER A 530 -24.40 -0.70 17.33
CA SER A 530 -24.21 0.45 16.42
C SER A 530 -25.09 0.36 15.16
N LEU A 531 -25.35 -0.84 14.64
CA LEU A 531 -26.28 -1.04 13.52
C LEU A 531 -27.74 -0.85 13.95
N LYS A 532 -28.11 -1.33 15.15
CA LYS A 532 -29.44 -1.09 15.72
C LYS A 532 -29.70 0.41 15.95
N PHE A 533 -28.67 1.15 16.36
CA PHE A 533 -28.73 2.62 16.49
C PHE A 533 -28.99 3.32 15.14
N LEU A 534 -28.43 2.79 14.04
CA LEU A 534 -28.75 3.23 12.66
C LEU A 534 -30.14 2.80 12.16
N GLY A 535 -30.93 2.08 12.97
CA GLY A 535 -32.28 1.64 12.61
C GLY A 535 -32.36 0.33 11.82
N VAL A 536 -31.27 -0.46 11.76
CA VAL A 536 -31.29 -1.80 11.15
C VAL A 536 -32.19 -2.72 11.99
N ILE A 537 -33.17 -3.36 11.34
CA ILE A 537 -34.11 -4.30 11.96
C ILE A 537 -33.56 -5.72 11.81
N PHE A 538 -33.62 -6.52 12.87
CA PHE A 538 -33.12 -7.90 12.89
C PHE A 538 -34.24 -8.91 13.20
N HIS A 539 -34.33 -9.96 12.38
CA HIS A 539 -35.28 -11.06 12.50
C HIS A 539 -34.51 -12.37 12.71
N THR A 540 -34.28 -12.77 13.96
CA THR A 540 -33.61 -14.05 14.29
C THR A 540 -34.58 -15.23 14.24
N ASN A 541 -34.04 -16.46 14.17
CA ASN A 541 -34.81 -17.69 13.94
C ASN A 541 -35.61 -17.69 12.62
N PHE A 542 -35.19 -16.88 11.65
CA PHE A 542 -35.81 -16.75 10.33
C PHE A 542 -34.92 -17.42 9.27
N LEU A 543 -35.12 -18.73 9.07
CA LEU A 543 -34.50 -19.44 7.95
C LEU A 543 -35.14 -18.98 6.65
N VAL A 544 -34.33 -18.47 5.72
CA VAL A 544 -34.76 -18.18 4.35
C VAL A 544 -34.53 -19.41 3.49
N ASP A 545 -35.55 -19.81 2.74
CA ASP A 545 -35.53 -20.91 1.77
C ASP A 545 -36.51 -20.65 0.61
N SER A 546 -36.61 -21.58 -0.35
CA SER A 546 -37.45 -21.40 -1.54
C SER A 546 -38.95 -21.20 -1.25
N ARG A 547 -39.43 -21.45 -0.02
CA ARG A 547 -40.83 -21.24 0.37
C ARG A 547 -41.16 -19.79 0.74
N ASN A 548 -40.19 -19.01 1.22
CA ASN A 548 -40.39 -17.64 1.71
C ASN A 548 -39.58 -16.57 0.97
N ILE A 549 -38.56 -16.95 0.19
CA ILE A 549 -37.70 -15.97 -0.48
C ILE A 549 -38.45 -15.06 -1.49
N SER A 550 -39.48 -15.58 -2.16
CA SER A 550 -40.35 -14.80 -3.06
C SER A 550 -41.19 -13.74 -2.34
N GLU A 551 -41.52 -13.95 -1.06
CA GLU A 551 -42.15 -12.92 -0.21
C GLU A 551 -41.16 -11.79 0.06
N LEU A 552 -39.90 -12.13 0.36
CA LEU A 552 -38.84 -11.15 0.58
C LEU A 552 -38.53 -10.34 -0.69
N GLU A 553 -38.50 -10.99 -1.87
CA GLU A 553 -38.40 -10.30 -3.17
C GLU A 553 -39.56 -9.33 -3.44
N SER A 554 -40.76 -9.64 -2.93
CA SER A 554 -41.93 -8.77 -3.07
C SER A 554 -41.98 -7.64 -2.02
N LYS A 555 -41.23 -7.79 -0.92
CA LYS A 555 -41.23 -6.89 0.24
C LYS A 555 -40.17 -5.78 0.15
N HIS A 556 -39.06 -6.03 -0.56
CA HIS A 556 -37.89 -5.14 -0.63
C HIS A 556 -37.55 -4.75 -2.06
N ASP A 557 -36.90 -3.59 -2.25
CA ASP A 557 -36.44 -3.15 -3.57
C ASP A 557 -35.23 -3.97 -4.10
N ALA A 558 -34.46 -4.59 -3.20
CA ALA A 558 -33.34 -5.49 -3.50
C ALA A 558 -33.09 -6.48 -2.36
N LEU A 559 -32.36 -7.56 -2.66
CA LEU A 559 -31.91 -8.55 -1.67
C LEU A 559 -30.38 -8.75 -1.70
N VAL A 560 -29.78 -9.00 -0.53
CA VAL A 560 -28.37 -9.36 -0.36
C VAL A 560 -28.26 -10.70 0.38
N ILE A 561 -27.70 -11.72 -0.28
CA ILE A 561 -27.46 -13.04 0.31
C ILE A 561 -26.08 -13.07 0.95
N ALA A 562 -26.01 -13.27 2.27
CA ALA A 562 -24.81 -13.22 3.09
C ALA A 562 -24.72 -14.37 4.12
N VAL A 563 -25.21 -15.55 3.72
CA VAL A 563 -25.42 -16.75 4.56
C VAL A 563 -24.15 -17.52 4.93
N GLY A 564 -23.02 -17.24 4.28
CA GLY A 564 -21.75 -17.92 4.55
C GLY A 564 -21.71 -19.40 4.12
N THR A 565 -20.91 -20.22 4.81
CA THR A 565 -20.75 -21.65 4.54
C THR A 565 -20.87 -22.47 5.82
N ARG A 566 -22.07 -22.95 6.16
CA ARG A 566 -22.37 -23.47 7.50
C ARG A 566 -22.27 -25.00 7.64
N ALA A 567 -22.03 -25.74 6.55
CA ALA A 567 -21.74 -27.18 6.61
C ALA A 567 -20.23 -27.48 6.72
N SER A 568 -19.86 -28.43 7.58
CA SER A 568 -18.48 -28.96 7.66
C SER A 568 -18.21 -29.96 6.52
N LYS A 569 -17.06 -29.85 5.86
CA LYS A 569 -16.64 -30.86 4.88
C LYS A 569 -16.20 -32.15 5.56
N LYS A 570 -16.52 -33.26 4.89
CA LYS A 570 -16.07 -34.62 5.23
C LYS A 570 -14.57 -34.81 4.96
N LEU A 571 -13.94 -35.74 5.66
CA LEU A 571 -12.53 -36.12 5.52
C LEU A 571 -12.25 -36.86 4.21
N GLY A 572 -13.19 -37.70 3.76
CA GLY A 572 -13.03 -38.59 2.62
C GLY A 572 -12.24 -39.88 2.89
N CYS A 573 -12.20 -40.35 4.16
CA CYS A 573 -11.55 -41.62 4.51
C CYS A 573 -12.43 -42.84 4.18
N LYS A 574 -11.83 -44.04 4.11
CA LYS A 574 -12.40 -45.23 3.44
C LYS A 574 -13.77 -45.67 3.97
N ASN A 575 -14.02 -45.48 5.27
CA ASN A 575 -15.23 -45.93 5.96
C ASN A 575 -15.90 -44.79 6.75
N GLU A 576 -15.77 -43.55 6.28
CA GLU A 576 -16.27 -42.37 6.99
C GLU A 576 -17.78 -42.41 7.23
N ASN A 577 -18.17 -42.51 8.51
CA ASN A 577 -19.56 -42.45 8.94
C ASN A 577 -19.75 -41.31 9.95
N THR A 578 -20.44 -40.26 9.51
CA THR A 578 -20.70 -39.05 10.32
C THR A 578 -21.75 -39.25 11.42
N LYS A 579 -22.28 -40.47 11.59
CA LYS A 579 -23.27 -40.83 12.62
C LYS A 579 -22.66 -41.62 13.80
N LEU A 580 -21.35 -41.86 13.79
CA LEU A 580 -20.69 -42.59 14.87
C LEU A 580 -20.64 -41.75 16.15
N GLU A 581 -20.81 -42.40 17.30
CA GLU A 581 -20.58 -41.73 18.57
C GLU A 581 -19.10 -41.33 18.68
N GLY A 582 -18.87 -40.05 18.96
CA GLY A 582 -17.54 -39.43 18.96
C GLY A 582 -17.13 -38.78 17.63
N TYR A 583 -17.89 -38.93 16.55
CA TYR A 583 -17.69 -38.13 15.34
C TYR A 583 -18.39 -36.76 15.51
N LEU A 584 -17.62 -35.68 15.66
CA LEU A 584 -18.17 -34.33 15.86
C LEU A 584 -17.70 -33.38 14.74
N PRO A 585 -18.55 -32.98 13.78
CA PRO A 585 -18.18 -32.00 12.76
C PRO A 585 -17.76 -30.66 13.38
N ALA A 586 -16.66 -30.05 12.94
CA ALA A 586 -16.09 -28.87 13.60
C ALA A 586 -17.09 -27.72 13.78
N ILE A 587 -17.94 -27.44 12.79
CA ILE A 587 -18.93 -26.34 12.91
C ILE A 587 -19.96 -26.63 13.98
N GLN A 588 -20.52 -27.84 14.03
CA GLN A 588 -21.50 -28.24 15.06
C GLN A 588 -20.89 -28.27 16.46
N PHE A 589 -19.60 -28.66 16.57
CA PHE A 589 -18.85 -28.59 17.81
C PHE A 589 -18.67 -27.13 18.26
N MET A 590 -18.18 -26.25 17.38
CA MET A 590 -17.97 -24.83 17.72
C MET A 590 -19.28 -24.12 18.06
N ASP A 591 -20.38 -24.41 17.34
CA ASP A 591 -21.71 -23.91 17.67
C ASP A 591 -22.11 -24.30 19.09
N SER A 592 -21.97 -25.58 19.44
CA SER A 592 -22.33 -26.10 20.77
C SER A 592 -21.53 -25.41 21.88
N VAL A 593 -20.21 -25.23 21.67
CA VAL A 593 -19.34 -24.52 22.62
C VAL A 593 -19.76 -23.06 22.77
N ASN A 594 -19.89 -22.32 21.66
CA ASN A 594 -20.13 -20.89 21.70
C ASN A 594 -21.56 -20.51 22.09
N LEU A 595 -22.58 -21.27 21.67
CA LEU A 595 -23.96 -21.04 22.10
C LEU A 595 -24.12 -21.27 23.61
N ALA A 596 -23.54 -22.34 24.15
CA ALA A 596 -23.57 -22.58 25.59
C ALA A 596 -22.74 -21.53 26.36
N GLN A 597 -21.50 -21.27 25.95
CA GLN A 597 -20.58 -20.41 26.70
C GLN A 597 -20.88 -18.91 26.60
N LYS A 598 -21.26 -18.38 25.42
CA LYS A 598 -21.51 -16.95 25.22
C LYS A 598 -22.96 -16.53 25.48
N PHE A 599 -23.91 -17.43 25.19
CA PHE A 599 -25.33 -17.10 25.14
C PHE A 599 -26.19 -17.93 26.11
N ASN A 600 -25.61 -18.91 26.82
CA ASN A 600 -26.33 -19.84 27.69
C ASN A 600 -27.46 -20.58 26.97
N ILE A 601 -27.19 -21.02 25.73
CA ILE A 601 -28.08 -21.81 24.86
C ILE A 601 -27.46 -23.19 24.65
N GLY A 602 -28.12 -24.25 25.14
CA GLY A 602 -27.60 -25.62 25.09
C GLY A 602 -26.61 -25.94 26.20
N GLU A 603 -25.86 -27.03 26.04
CA GLU A 603 -24.88 -27.53 27.01
C GLU A 603 -23.48 -27.62 26.38
N LEU A 604 -22.44 -27.49 27.21
CA LEU A 604 -21.05 -27.64 26.75
C LEU A 604 -20.73 -29.11 26.42
N PRO A 605 -20.03 -29.39 25.31
CA PRO A 605 -19.55 -30.74 25.01
C PRO A 605 -18.65 -31.29 26.12
N ASN A 606 -19.02 -32.43 26.69
CA ASN A 606 -18.22 -33.09 27.72
C ASN A 606 -17.02 -33.84 27.12
N LEU A 607 -15.85 -33.22 27.18
CA LEU A 607 -14.58 -33.82 26.74
C LEU A 607 -13.71 -34.30 27.92
N ALA A 608 -14.21 -34.26 29.15
CA ALA A 608 -13.44 -34.59 30.35
C ALA A 608 -12.84 -36.01 30.26
N GLY A 609 -11.51 -36.09 30.28
CA GLY A 609 -10.79 -37.37 30.22
C GLY A 609 -10.81 -38.07 28.84
N LYS A 610 -11.23 -37.39 27.77
CA LYS A 610 -11.29 -37.94 26.40
C LYS A 610 -10.03 -37.67 25.60
N LYS A 611 -9.65 -38.63 24.75
CA LYS A 611 -8.61 -38.47 23.72
C LYS A 611 -9.26 -37.90 22.45
N VAL A 612 -8.93 -36.66 22.12
CA VAL A 612 -9.50 -35.92 20.99
C VAL A 612 -8.49 -35.82 19.85
N VAL A 613 -8.92 -36.14 18.63
CA VAL A 613 -8.15 -35.94 17.40
C VAL A 613 -8.89 -34.97 16.49
N CYS A 614 -8.30 -33.79 16.27
CA CYS A 614 -8.75 -32.83 15.27
C CYS A 614 -7.97 -33.04 13.96
N VAL A 615 -8.65 -32.96 12.81
CA VAL A 615 -8.01 -33.07 11.49
C VAL A 615 -8.21 -31.75 10.74
N GLY A 616 -7.16 -30.96 10.57
CA GLY A 616 -7.28 -29.61 10.02
C GLY A 616 -5.95 -28.86 9.93
N GLY A 617 -6.01 -27.61 9.45
CA GLY A 617 -4.85 -26.73 9.35
C GLY A 617 -5.18 -25.31 8.88
N GLY A 618 -6.24 -24.75 9.47
CA GLY A 618 -6.73 -23.37 9.30
C GLY A 618 -7.29 -22.83 10.63
N PHE A 619 -7.75 -21.58 10.66
CA PHE A 619 -8.16 -20.91 11.92
C PHE A 619 -9.18 -21.70 12.74
N THR A 620 -10.26 -22.19 12.11
CA THR A 620 -11.27 -23.04 12.79
C THR A 620 -10.65 -24.24 13.49
N SER A 621 -9.63 -24.88 12.91
CA SER A 621 -8.99 -26.03 13.55
C SER A 621 -8.17 -25.63 14.79
N MET A 622 -7.53 -24.46 14.81
CA MET A 622 -6.85 -23.95 16.00
C MET A 622 -7.86 -23.66 17.12
N ASP A 623 -8.97 -23.01 16.78
CA ASP A 623 -10.03 -22.71 17.74
C ASP A 623 -10.67 -23.98 18.31
N VAL A 624 -10.89 -25.01 17.48
CA VAL A 624 -11.35 -26.35 17.91
C VAL A 624 -10.41 -26.96 18.96
N VAL A 625 -9.11 -27.09 18.67
CA VAL A 625 -8.18 -27.78 19.59
C VAL A 625 -7.99 -27.04 20.90
N ARG A 626 -7.93 -25.70 20.85
CA ARG A 626 -7.84 -24.83 22.03
C ARG A 626 -9.11 -24.87 22.89
N CYS A 627 -10.29 -25.04 22.28
CA CYS A 627 -11.53 -25.33 23.02
C CYS A 627 -11.53 -26.73 23.62
N CYS A 628 -10.97 -27.74 22.94
CA CYS A 628 -10.90 -29.10 23.48
C CYS A 628 -10.06 -29.18 24.77
N VAL A 629 -8.96 -28.44 24.85
CA VAL A 629 -8.16 -28.29 26.09
C VAL A 629 -9.03 -27.71 27.21
N ARG A 630 -9.71 -26.59 26.95
CA ARG A 630 -10.59 -25.89 27.92
C ARG A 630 -11.77 -26.72 28.42
N LEU A 631 -12.18 -27.73 27.67
CA LEU A 631 -13.24 -28.67 28.03
C LEU A 631 -12.73 -29.95 28.73
N GLY A 632 -11.44 -29.98 29.11
CA GLY A 632 -10.87 -31.05 29.93
C GLY A 632 -10.46 -32.32 29.18
N ALA A 633 -10.22 -32.25 27.87
CA ALA A 633 -9.67 -33.36 27.11
C ALA A 633 -8.34 -33.84 27.72
N SER A 634 -8.16 -35.16 27.87
CA SER A 634 -6.92 -35.73 28.44
C SER A 634 -5.73 -35.62 27.49
N SER A 635 -6.00 -35.51 26.19
CA SER A 635 -5.00 -35.28 25.14
C SER A 635 -5.70 -34.73 23.90
N VAL A 636 -5.14 -33.70 23.29
CA VAL A 636 -5.64 -33.12 22.04
C VAL A 636 -4.55 -33.21 20.97
N ILE A 637 -4.83 -33.93 19.89
CA ILE A 637 -3.91 -34.13 18.77
C ILE A 637 -4.45 -33.44 17.52
N MET A 638 -3.64 -32.58 16.90
CA MET A 638 -3.90 -32.00 15.59
C MET A 638 -3.21 -32.84 14.51
N LEU A 639 -3.98 -33.56 13.69
CA LEU A 639 -3.48 -34.21 12.48
C LEU A 639 -3.51 -33.22 11.30
N TYR A 640 -2.34 -33.00 10.70
CA TYR A 640 -2.22 -32.19 9.50
C TYR A 640 -1.43 -32.91 8.41
N ARG A 641 -1.97 -32.93 7.19
CA ARG A 641 -1.39 -33.63 6.03
C ARG A 641 -0.17 -32.94 5.40
N ARG A 642 0.30 -31.80 5.92
CA ARG A 642 1.41 -31.00 5.38
C ARG A 642 2.40 -30.64 6.50
N ASP A 643 3.46 -29.90 6.15
CA ASP A 643 4.51 -29.47 7.07
C ASP A 643 4.07 -28.30 7.98
N GLU A 644 4.81 -28.10 9.08
CA GLU A 644 4.63 -27.04 10.07
C GLU A 644 4.68 -25.64 9.44
N ALA A 645 5.60 -25.41 8.51
CA ALA A 645 5.69 -24.16 7.77
C ALA A 645 4.40 -23.83 7.00
N THR A 646 3.68 -24.84 6.49
CA THR A 646 2.38 -24.63 5.83
C THR A 646 1.26 -24.33 6.83
N ILE A 647 1.21 -24.96 8.01
CA ILE A 647 0.13 -24.64 8.98
C ILE A 647 0.26 -23.21 9.50
N ILE A 648 1.48 -22.79 9.88
CA ILE A 648 1.78 -21.43 10.34
C ILE A 648 1.39 -20.39 9.28
N LYS A 649 1.66 -20.68 8.00
CA LYS A 649 1.29 -19.79 6.88
C LYS A 649 -0.23 -19.68 6.66
N ASN A 650 -1.01 -20.72 6.97
CA ASN A 650 -2.45 -20.73 6.78
C ASN A 650 -3.24 -20.19 7.99
N THR A 651 -2.59 -20.10 9.16
CA THR A 651 -3.16 -19.52 10.38
C THR A 651 -2.37 -18.27 10.76
N SER A 652 -1.56 -18.34 11.80
CA SER A 652 -0.49 -17.38 12.10
C SER A 652 0.55 -18.09 12.97
N LYS A 653 1.67 -17.40 13.27
CA LYS A 653 2.67 -17.90 14.20
C LYS A 653 2.12 -17.95 15.63
N GLU A 654 1.32 -16.95 15.97
CA GLU A 654 0.70 -16.72 17.28
C GLU A 654 -0.33 -17.80 17.59
N GLU A 655 -1.28 -18.07 16.69
CA GLU A 655 -2.30 -19.11 16.89
C GLU A 655 -1.68 -20.52 17.03
N TYR A 656 -0.61 -20.80 16.28
CA TYR A 656 0.11 -22.07 16.37
C TYR A 656 0.88 -22.20 17.69
N HIS A 657 1.67 -21.20 18.06
CA HIS A 657 2.43 -21.22 19.32
C HIS A 657 1.51 -21.27 20.54
N GLU A 658 0.42 -20.49 20.56
CA GLU A 658 -0.50 -20.47 21.70
C GLU A 658 -1.22 -21.81 21.90
N ALA A 659 -1.48 -22.56 20.83
CA ALA A 659 -2.02 -23.92 20.90
C ALA A 659 -0.98 -24.93 21.44
N CYS A 660 0.28 -24.83 21.02
CA CYS A 660 1.37 -25.64 21.57
C CYS A 660 1.60 -25.37 23.07
N GLU A 661 1.60 -24.09 23.48
CA GLU A 661 1.70 -23.65 24.88
C GLU A 661 0.54 -24.19 25.74
N GLU A 662 -0.66 -24.33 25.17
CA GLU A 662 -1.84 -24.91 25.81
C GLU A 662 -1.85 -26.46 25.79
N GLY A 663 -0.79 -27.10 25.28
CA GLY A 663 -0.61 -28.57 25.31
C GLY A 663 -1.16 -29.34 24.12
N VAL A 664 -1.50 -28.68 23.01
CA VAL A 664 -1.92 -29.37 21.77
C VAL A 664 -0.72 -30.03 21.09
N VAL A 665 -0.84 -31.31 20.78
CA VAL A 665 0.21 -32.08 20.08
C VAL A 665 -0.05 -32.07 18.58
N PHE A 666 0.87 -31.53 17.80
CA PHE A 666 0.77 -31.50 16.33
C PHE A 666 1.46 -32.72 15.71
N GLN A 667 0.72 -33.46 14.88
CA GLN A 667 1.26 -34.56 14.07
C GLN A 667 1.12 -34.21 12.58
N PHE A 668 2.25 -33.79 12.02
CA PHE A 668 2.39 -33.37 10.62
C PHE A 668 2.50 -34.55 9.64
N LEU A 669 2.41 -34.24 8.35
CA LEU A 669 2.50 -35.18 7.23
C LEU A 669 1.67 -36.46 7.43
N SER A 670 0.48 -36.31 8.01
CA SER A 670 -0.37 -37.41 8.43
C SER A 670 -1.83 -37.20 8.01
N ALA A 671 -2.53 -38.27 7.63
CA ALA A 671 -3.96 -38.24 7.30
C ALA A 671 -4.67 -39.53 7.74
N VAL A 672 -5.96 -39.44 8.06
CA VAL A 672 -6.78 -40.59 8.44
C VAL A 672 -7.08 -41.47 7.22
N ASP A 673 -6.68 -42.75 7.27
CA ASP A 673 -7.00 -43.78 6.27
C ASP A 673 -8.39 -44.39 6.54
N GLU A 674 -8.64 -44.69 7.82
CA GLU A 674 -9.76 -45.50 8.29
C GLU A 674 -10.10 -45.16 9.75
N ILE A 675 -11.39 -45.14 10.08
CA ILE A 675 -11.92 -44.97 11.45
C ILE A 675 -12.17 -46.36 12.04
N ILE A 676 -11.59 -46.67 13.19
CA ILE A 676 -11.80 -47.94 13.88
C ILE A 676 -12.86 -47.74 14.97
N GLN A 677 -13.89 -48.57 14.92
CA GLN A 677 -15.11 -48.44 15.71
C GLN A 677 -15.43 -49.71 16.50
N GLU A 678 -16.11 -49.54 17.63
CA GLU A 678 -16.65 -50.59 18.50
C GLU A 678 -18.05 -50.15 18.91
N ASP A 679 -19.06 -51.01 18.76
CA ASP A 679 -20.49 -50.70 19.07
C ASP A 679 -21.01 -49.35 18.50
N SER A 680 -20.59 -48.99 17.28
CA SER A 680 -20.89 -47.70 16.61
C SER A 680 -20.27 -46.44 17.25
N ARG A 681 -19.30 -46.60 18.15
CA ARG A 681 -18.47 -45.55 18.74
C ARG A 681 -17.05 -45.59 18.18
N ILE A 682 -16.42 -44.43 18.01
CA ILE A 682 -15.00 -44.34 17.62
C ILE A 682 -14.11 -44.85 18.77
N LYS A 683 -13.10 -45.66 18.42
CA LYS A 683 -12.12 -46.19 19.38
C LYS A 683 -10.67 -45.90 19.01
N ALA A 684 -10.36 -45.87 17.71
CA ALA A 684 -9.05 -45.52 17.20
C ALA A 684 -9.14 -45.02 15.75
N LEU A 685 -8.04 -44.48 15.25
CA LEU A 685 -7.86 -44.07 13.86
C LEU A 685 -6.63 -44.79 13.29
N LYS A 686 -6.74 -45.29 12.07
CA LYS A 686 -5.59 -45.72 11.29
C LYS A 686 -5.10 -44.52 10.47
N ILE A 687 -3.84 -44.15 10.67
CA ILE A 687 -3.25 -42.94 10.10
C ILE A 687 -2.16 -43.32 9.10
N ASN A 688 -2.26 -42.79 7.89
CA ASN A 688 -1.21 -42.85 6.88
C ASN A 688 -0.18 -41.73 7.11
N ARG A 689 1.10 -42.03 6.89
CA ARG A 689 2.20 -41.06 6.89
C ARG A 689 2.69 -40.75 5.48
N TYR A 690 3.17 -39.53 5.29
CA TYR A 690 3.61 -39.02 3.99
C TYR A 690 5.01 -38.42 4.05
N GLU A 691 5.72 -38.46 2.93
CA GLU A 691 6.89 -37.62 2.66
C GLU A 691 6.48 -36.44 1.77
N LEU A 692 7.00 -35.24 2.07
CA LEU A 692 6.75 -34.04 1.27
C LEU A 692 7.89 -33.80 0.28
N ILE A 693 7.66 -34.19 -0.97
CA ILE A 693 8.65 -34.05 -2.04
C ILE A 693 8.43 -32.70 -2.73
N LYS A 694 9.34 -31.75 -2.51
CA LYS A 694 9.34 -30.43 -3.17
C LYS A 694 10.14 -30.48 -4.47
N SER A 695 9.62 -29.87 -5.53
CA SER A 695 10.28 -29.73 -6.83
C SER A 695 10.00 -28.35 -7.42
N ASP A 696 10.77 -27.93 -8.41
CA ASP A 696 10.53 -26.65 -9.11
C ASP A 696 9.15 -26.61 -9.78
N THR A 697 8.64 -27.76 -10.21
CA THR A 697 7.29 -27.93 -10.80
C THR A 697 6.17 -28.04 -9.75
N SER A 698 6.50 -28.34 -8.50
CA SER A 698 5.56 -28.40 -7.37
C SER A 698 6.15 -27.67 -6.16
N PRO A 699 6.12 -26.32 -6.12
CA PRO A 699 6.64 -25.54 -5.01
C PRO A 699 5.89 -25.78 -3.68
N LYS A 700 4.62 -26.22 -3.77
CA LYS A 700 3.83 -26.66 -2.62
C LYS A 700 4.23 -28.05 -2.12
N GLY A 701 5.00 -28.82 -2.88
CA GLY A 701 5.35 -30.21 -2.62
C GLY A 701 4.19 -31.19 -2.84
N GLU A 702 4.56 -32.34 -3.37
CA GLU A 702 3.72 -33.53 -3.51
C GLU A 702 3.81 -34.40 -2.25
N LEU A 703 2.69 -35.02 -1.87
CA LEU A 703 2.62 -35.90 -0.70
C LEU A 703 2.70 -37.35 -1.16
N LYS A 704 3.86 -37.98 -0.97
CA LYS A 704 4.07 -39.40 -1.29
C LYS A 704 3.73 -40.25 -0.06
N LEU A 705 2.87 -41.24 -0.22
CA LEU A 705 2.52 -42.19 0.85
C LEU A 705 3.74 -43.04 1.23
N ILE A 706 3.96 -43.23 2.54
CA ILE A 706 4.89 -44.23 3.07
C ILE A 706 4.08 -45.51 3.30
N GLU A 707 4.24 -46.52 2.45
CA GLU A 707 3.36 -47.71 2.40
C GLU A 707 3.29 -48.46 3.75
N ASP A 708 4.45 -48.71 4.38
CA ASP A 708 4.55 -49.32 5.72
C ASP A 708 4.56 -48.29 6.87
N GLY A 709 4.29 -47.02 6.58
CA GLY A 709 4.36 -45.92 7.55
C GLY A 709 3.11 -45.75 8.42
N GLY A 710 2.10 -46.61 8.25
CA GLY A 710 0.81 -46.51 8.91
C GLY A 710 0.87 -46.75 10.43
N VAL A 711 0.15 -45.95 11.21
CA VAL A 711 0.11 -46.06 12.68
C VAL A 711 -1.32 -46.03 13.20
N MET A 712 -1.59 -46.82 14.25
CA MET A 712 -2.83 -46.81 15.01
C MET A 712 -2.77 -45.74 16.12
N LEU A 713 -3.75 -44.85 16.17
CA LEU A 713 -3.89 -43.82 17.21
C LEU A 713 -5.21 -44.00 17.96
N GLU A 714 -5.15 -44.19 19.27
CA GLU A 714 -6.36 -44.23 20.11
C GLU A 714 -7.09 -42.88 20.09
N CYS A 715 -8.42 -42.93 19.96
CA CYS A 715 -9.26 -41.77 19.75
C CYS A 715 -10.66 -42.05 20.30
N ASP A 716 -11.15 -41.21 21.21
CA ASP A 716 -12.55 -41.24 21.65
C ASP A 716 -13.42 -40.29 20.81
N ILE A 717 -12.84 -39.16 20.38
CA ILE A 717 -13.54 -38.07 19.67
C ILE A 717 -12.73 -37.63 18.44
N LEU A 718 -13.34 -37.72 17.25
CA LEU A 718 -12.78 -37.23 15.99
C LEU A 718 -13.48 -35.93 15.56
N ILE A 719 -12.71 -34.87 15.31
CA ILE A 719 -13.22 -33.57 14.86
C ILE A 719 -12.65 -33.19 13.48
N PRO A 720 -13.43 -33.38 12.39
CA PRO A 720 -13.07 -32.90 11.05
C PRO A 720 -13.17 -31.37 10.96
N ALA A 721 -12.03 -30.72 10.76
CA ALA A 721 -11.89 -29.26 10.58
C ALA A 721 -11.21 -28.94 9.22
N VAL A 722 -11.62 -29.63 8.16
CA VAL A 722 -10.95 -29.66 6.83
C VAL A 722 -11.49 -28.65 5.81
N SER A 723 -12.18 -27.59 6.26
CA SER A 723 -12.96 -26.57 5.50
C SER A 723 -14.48 -26.78 5.56
N GLN A 724 -15.21 -25.85 4.98
CA GLN A 724 -16.67 -25.70 5.03
C GLN A 724 -17.27 -25.71 3.61
N GLU A 725 -18.57 -25.89 3.48
CA GLU A 725 -19.36 -25.71 2.25
C GLU A 725 -20.68 -24.99 2.50
N MET A 726 -21.25 -24.45 1.42
CA MET A 726 -22.54 -23.77 1.45
C MET A 726 -23.67 -24.80 1.53
N ASP A 727 -24.57 -24.58 2.47
CA ASP A 727 -25.74 -25.37 2.81
C ASP A 727 -27.05 -24.57 2.70
N PHE A 728 -26.99 -23.38 2.11
CA PHE A 728 -28.14 -22.54 1.82
C PHE A 728 -29.11 -23.28 0.87
N PRO A 729 -30.38 -23.49 1.26
CA PRO A 729 -31.32 -24.36 0.53
C PRO A 729 -31.92 -23.66 -0.70
N LEU A 730 -31.07 -23.39 -1.68
CA LEU A 730 -31.47 -22.95 -3.02
C LEU A 730 -31.80 -24.16 -3.88
N ASP A 731 -33.04 -24.22 -4.36
CA ASP A 731 -33.40 -25.03 -5.51
C ASP A 731 -33.34 -24.19 -6.80
N SER A 732 -33.48 -24.85 -7.95
CA SER A 732 -33.40 -24.20 -9.27
C SER A 732 -34.54 -23.23 -9.56
N SER A 733 -35.61 -23.18 -8.75
CA SER A 733 -36.73 -22.26 -8.95
C SER A 733 -36.41 -20.82 -8.54
N PHE A 734 -35.41 -20.62 -7.67
CA PHE A 734 -35.01 -19.28 -7.23
C PHE A 734 -34.41 -18.43 -8.37
N GLY A 735 -33.74 -19.06 -9.34
CA GLY A 735 -33.20 -18.39 -10.53
C GLY A 735 -31.83 -17.71 -10.35
N VAL A 736 -31.08 -18.06 -9.30
CA VAL A 736 -29.66 -17.66 -9.12
C VAL A 736 -28.75 -18.85 -9.46
N GLU A 737 -27.70 -18.57 -10.23
CA GLU A 737 -26.74 -19.61 -10.65
C GLU A 737 -25.77 -20.01 -9.53
N ILE A 738 -25.37 -21.28 -9.56
CA ILE A 738 -24.38 -21.87 -8.66
C ILE A 738 -23.08 -22.12 -9.43
N SER A 739 -21.97 -21.64 -8.88
CA SER A 739 -20.64 -21.78 -9.44
C SER A 739 -20.17 -23.24 -9.43
N LYS A 740 -19.14 -23.55 -10.23
CA LYS A 740 -18.44 -24.85 -10.21
C LYS A 740 -17.88 -25.25 -8.84
N TRP A 741 -17.78 -24.30 -7.89
CA TRP A 741 -17.29 -24.52 -6.53
C TRP A 741 -18.41 -24.79 -5.51
N LYS A 742 -19.67 -24.90 -5.97
CA LYS A 742 -20.88 -24.99 -5.12
C LYS A 742 -21.10 -23.75 -4.23
N THR A 743 -20.74 -22.57 -4.75
CA THR A 743 -21.03 -21.25 -4.16
C THR A 743 -21.97 -20.48 -5.08
N ILE A 744 -22.56 -19.38 -4.61
CA ILE A 744 -23.36 -18.50 -5.47
C ILE A 744 -22.46 -17.87 -6.54
N ALA A 745 -22.88 -17.92 -7.81
CA ALA A 745 -22.20 -17.23 -8.91
C ALA A 745 -22.58 -15.74 -8.91
N VAL A 746 -21.57 -14.87 -9.03
CA VAL A 746 -21.71 -13.42 -9.13
C VAL A 746 -20.73 -12.85 -10.15
N ASP A 747 -20.96 -11.60 -10.58
CA ASP A 747 -19.91 -10.77 -11.17
C ASP A 747 -18.89 -10.35 -10.09
N ASP A 748 -17.60 -10.60 -10.33
CA ASP A 748 -16.52 -10.45 -9.33
C ASP A 748 -16.32 -8.99 -8.85
N ALA A 749 -16.70 -8.00 -9.67
CA ALA A 749 -16.51 -6.58 -9.36
C ALA A 749 -17.69 -5.97 -8.58
N SER A 750 -18.91 -6.35 -8.95
CA SER A 750 -20.17 -5.79 -8.45
C SER A 750 -20.92 -6.66 -7.44
N PHE A 751 -20.58 -7.95 -7.33
CA PHE A 751 -21.28 -8.93 -6.49
C PHE A 751 -22.77 -9.14 -6.83
N SER A 752 -23.18 -8.73 -8.04
CA SER A 752 -24.52 -9.01 -8.55
C SER A 752 -24.65 -10.47 -8.98
N THR A 753 -25.78 -11.10 -8.66
CA THR A 753 -26.11 -12.44 -9.14
C THR A 753 -26.69 -12.39 -10.56
N THR A 754 -26.93 -13.55 -11.17
CA THR A 754 -27.65 -13.66 -12.45
C THR A 754 -29.12 -13.20 -12.38
N LYS A 755 -29.69 -13.00 -11.18
CA LYS A 755 -31.05 -12.47 -10.98
C LYS A 755 -31.01 -10.99 -10.61
N LYS A 756 -31.59 -10.14 -11.47
CA LYS A 756 -31.62 -8.68 -11.29
C LYS A 756 -32.24 -8.30 -9.94
N GLY A 757 -31.57 -7.42 -9.19
CA GLY A 757 -31.99 -6.98 -7.85
C GLY A 757 -31.53 -7.90 -6.71
N ILE A 758 -30.84 -9.00 -7.00
CA ILE A 758 -30.28 -9.91 -6.00
C ILE A 758 -28.75 -9.91 -6.11
N PHE A 759 -28.11 -9.71 -4.97
CA PHE A 759 -26.65 -9.63 -4.79
C PHE A 759 -26.22 -10.68 -3.76
N ALA A 760 -24.94 -11.08 -3.74
CA ALA A 760 -24.44 -12.04 -2.75
C ALA A 760 -23.03 -11.68 -2.26
N ALA A 761 -22.71 -11.96 -1.00
CA ALA A 761 -21.47 -11.51 -0.36
C ALA A 761 -20.98 -12.47 0.75
N GLY A 762 -19.68 -12.48 0.98
CA GLY A 762 -19.02 -13.32 1.99
C GLY A 762 -18.79 -14.76 1.52
N ASP A 763 -18.67 -15.67 2.48
CA ASP A 763 -18.19 -17.03 2.19
C ASP A 763 -19.15 -17.84 1.29
N CYS A 764 -20.44 -17.48 1.21
CA CYS A 764 -21.39 -18.10 0.27
C CYS A 764 -21.08 -17.81 -1.22
N VAL A 765 -20.20 -16.83 -1.50
CA VAL A 765 -19.68 -16.53 -2.84
C VAL A 765 -18.26 -17.10 -2.99
N SER A 766 -17.35 -16.71 -2.09
CA SER A 766 -15.92 -16.99 -2.23
C SER A 766 -15.46 -18.35 -1.67
N GLY A 767 -16.33 -19.06 -0.96
CA GLY A 767 -15.92 -20.10 0.00
C GLY A 767 -15.36 -19.46 1.29
N PRO A 768 -15.08 -20.28 2.33
CA PRO A 768 -14.62 -19.78 3.62
C PRO A 768 -13.27 -19.07 3.51
N LEU A 769 -13.26 -17.75 3.71
CA LEU A 769 -12.07 -16.90 3.71
C LEU A 769 -11.80 -16.35 5.11
N THR A 770 -11.79 -15.02 5.26
CA THR A 770 -11.47 -14.32 6.51
C THR A 770 -12.51 -13.24 6.76
N ILE A 771 -12.77 -12.94 8.02
CA ILE A 771 -13.81 -11.97 8.43
C ILE A 771 -13.62 -10.62 7.73
N VAL A 772 -12.38 -10.14 7.56
CA VAL A 772 -12.10 -8.87 6.87
C VAL A 772 -12.41 -8.91 5.37
N ASN A 773 -12.32 -10.07 4.70
CA ASN A 773 -12.80 -10.21 3.32
C ASN A 773 -14.33 -10.08 3.26
N ALA A 774 -15.05 -10.79 4.13
CA ALA A 774 -16.50 -10.70 4.20
C ALA A 774 -16.98 -9.26 4.48
N VAL A 775 -16.32 -8.54 5.40
CA VAL A 775 -16.60 -7.12 5.66
C VAL A 775 -16.35 -6.24 4.42
N GLY A 776 -15.22 -6.43 3.72
CA GLY A 776 -14.88 -5.67 2.52
C GLY A 776 -15.85 -5.90 1.36
N GLN A 777 -16.28 -7.15 1.15
CA GLN A 777 -17.32 -7.48 0.17
C GLN A 777 -18.66 -6.82 0.55
N GLY A 778 -19.07 -6.87 1.82
CA GLY A 778 -20.30 -6.21 2.26
C GLY A 778 -20.30 -4.70 2.02
N ARG A 779 -19.16 -4.02 2.20
CA ARG A 779 -19.00 -2.59 1.84
C ARG A 779 -19.22 -2.35 0.34
N ARG A 780 -18.60 -3.17 -0.52
CA ARG A 780 -18.77 -3.08 -1.99
C ARG A 780 -20.22 -3.31 -2.39
N VAL A 781 -20.86 -4.34 -1.84
CA VAL A 781 -22.26 -4.65 -2.14
C VAL A 781 -23.20 -3.51 -1.73
N ALA A 782 -23.02 -2.89 -0.56
CA ALA A 782 -23.83 -1.75 -0.15
C ALA A 782 -23.74 -0.55 -1.12
N SER A 783 -22.55 -0.28 -1.64
CA SER A 783 -22.30 0.76 -2.65
C SER A 783 -23.00 0.45 -3.97
N VAL A 784 -22.82 -0.77 -4.49
CA VAL A 784 -23.45 -1.24 -5.74
C VAL A 784 -24.97 -1.30 -5.63
N VAL A 785 -25.52 -1.82 -4.52
CA VAL A 785 -26.97 -1.86 -4.25
C VAL A 785 -27.54 -0.46 -4.24
N ALA A 786 -26.92 0.51 -3.57
CA ALA A 786 -27.39 1.88 -3.56
C ALA A 786 -27.37 2.51 -4.97
N ASN A 787 -26.34 2.24 -5.78
CA ASN A 787 -26.29 2.69 -7.18
C ASN A 787 -27.40 2.05 -8.03
N PHE A 788 -27.66 0.76 -7.83
CA PHE A 788 -28.78 0.04 -8.46
C PHE A 788 -30.15 0.61 -8.05
N LEU A 789 -30.35 0.94 -6.77
CA LEU A 789 -31.59 1.56 -6.28
C LEU A 789 -31.81 2.98 -6.83
N GLN A 790 -30.74 3.67 -7.22
CA GLN A 790 -30.77 5.02 -7.80
C GLN A 790 -30.97 5.02 -9.32
N THR A 791 -30.37 4.07 -10.04
CA THR A 791 -30.28 4.07 -11.51
C THR A 791 -31.09 2.96 -12.19
N GLY A 792 -31.35 1.85 -11.49
CA GLY A 792 -31.88 0.61 -12.06
C GLY A 792 -30.83 -0.28 -12.75
N GLU A 793 -29.55 0.11 -12.70
CA GLU A 793 -28.41 -0.55 -13.34
C GLU A 793 -27.35 -0.96 -12.31
N VAL A 794 -26.63 -2.05 -12.60
CA VAL A 794 -25.53 -2.52 -11.75
C VAL A 794 -24.23 -1.89 -12.26
N ALA A 795 -23.62 -1.02 -11.46
CA ALA A 795 -22.32 -0.43 -11.77
C ALA A 795 -21.53 -0.13 -10.49
N ILE A 796 -20.23 -0.39 -10.55
CA ILE A 796 -19.25 0.11 -9.57
C ILE A 796 -18.93 1.59 -9.84
N ASN A 797 -18.49 2.31 -8.80
CA ASN A 797 -18.11 3.73 -8.89
C ASN A 797 -16.61 3.92 -9.19
N ASP A 798 -16.18 5.17 -9.38
CA ASP A 798 -14.79 5.50 -9.74
C ASP A 798 -13.77 5.17 -8.63
N ASP A 799 -14.18 5.26 -7.36
CA ASP A 799 -13.33 4.90 -6.22
C ASP A 799 -13.05 3.40 -6.17
N GLU A 800 -14.06 2.61 -6.50
CA GLU A 800 -14.02 1.14 -6.60
C GLU A 800 -13.18 0.67 -7.79
N ARG A 801 -13.32 1.32 -8.95
CA ARG A 801 -12.46 1.07 -10.13
C ARG A 801 -10.99 1.35 -9.83
N MET A 802 -10.70 2.44 -9.13
CA MET A 802 -9.34 2.78 -8.71
C MET A 802 -8.78 1.78 -7.69
N GLU A 803 -9.59 1.22 -6.79
CA GLU A 803 -9.16 0.14 -5.89
C GLU A 803 -8.73 -1.11 -6.66
N ASP A 804 -9.49 -1.52 -7.67
CA ASP A 804 -9.20 -2.73 -8.44
C ASP A 804 -7.94 -2.55 -9.30
N LEU A 805 -7.82 -1.40 -9.97
CA LEU A 805 -6.63 -1.04 -10.73
C LEU A 805 -5.37 -0.98 -9.84
N LEU A 806 -5.44 -0.35 -8.67
CA LEU A 806 -4.30 -0.26 -7.75
C LEU A 806 -3.85 -1.63 -7.24
N LYS A 807 -4.80 -2.55 -7.01
CA LYS A 807 -4.52 -3.95 -6.63
C LYS A 807 -3.85 -4.74 -7.76
N GLN A 808 -4.21 -4.47 -9.03
CA GLN A 808 -3.53 -5.06 -10.20
C GLN A 808 -2.11 -4.53 -10.37
N ILE A 809 -1.91 -3.21 -10.20
CA ILE A 809 -0.58 -2.56 -10.28
C ILE A 809 0.34 -3.04 -9.14
N GLY A 810 -0.21 -3.19 -7.93
CA GLY A 810 0.50 -3.52 -6.70
C GLY A 810 1.10 -2.27 -6.04
N VAL A 811 0.58 -1.88 -4.88
CA VAL A 811 1.03 -0.68 -4.16
C VAL A 811 2.30 -0.91 -3.31
N PHE A 812 2.57 -2.17 -2.94
CA PHE A 812 3.74 -2.55 -2.14
C PHE A 812 4.90 -3.05 -3.00
N ASP A 813 6.06 -2.39 -2.90
CA ASP A 813 7.35 -2.91 -3.38
C ASP A 813 8.31 -3.10 -2.20
N LYS A 814 8.74 -4.36 -2.00
CA LYS A 814 9.70 -4.78 -0.97
C LYS A 814 11.13 -4.34 -1.26
N ASN A 815 11.46 -4.00 -2.51
CA ASN A 815 12.82 -3.62 -2.91
C ASN A 815 13.05 -2.10 -2.79
N ARG A 816 12.01 -1.32 -2.47
CA ARG A 816 12.08 0.14 -2.41
C ARG A 816 12.78 0.61 -1.14
N GLU A 817 13.98 1.17 -1.33
CA GLU A 817 14.82 1.74 -0.27
C GLU A 817 14.07 2.75 0.61
N ILE A 818 14.34 2.74 1.93
CA ILE A 818 13.75 3.67 2.90
C ILE A 818 14.80 4.69 3.35
N LYS A 819 14.50 5.98 3.18
CA LYS A 819 15.40 7.09 3.53
C LYS A 819 14.76 8.03 4.55
N GLY A 820 15.56 8.46 5.54
CA GLY A 820 15.14 9.44 6.54
C GLY A 820 14.28 8.88 7.68
N PHE A 821 14.35 7.57 7.94
CA PHE A 821 13.73 6.92 9.10
C PHE A 821 14.77 6.11 9.87
N LEU A 822 14.66 6.07 11.20
CA LEU A 822 15.54 5.30 12.08
C LEU A 822 15.06 3.84 12.15
N SER A 823 15.99 2.91 11.96
CA SER A 823 15.83 1.47 12.19
C SER A 823 16.09 1.09 13.65
N GLY A 824 15.74 -0.14 14.01
CA GLY A 824 16.06 -0.74 15.32
C GLY A 824 15.02 -0.46 16.41
N ASN A 825 13.86 0.12 16.05
CA ASN A 825 12.75 0.25 16.99
C ASN A 825 11.96 -1.06 17.03
N THR A 826 12.00 -1.76 18.16
CA THR A 826 11.22 -2.99 18.40
C THR A 826 9.72 -2.74 18.30
N ARG A 827 9.00 -3.68 17.69
CA ARG A 827 7.53 -3.72 17.67
C ARG A 827 6.97 -3.96 19.08
N ALA A 828 5.94 -3.21 19.47
CA ALA A 828 5.19 -3.49 20.68
C ALA A 828 4.37 -4.79 20.55
N VAL A 829 4.39 -5.60 21.62
CA VAL A 829 3.69 -6.89 21.71
C VAL A 829 2.71 -6.82 22.87
N SER A 830 1.43 -7.10 22.63
CA SER A 830 0.38 -7.05 23.65
C SER A 830 0.57 -8.14 24.70
N ASP A 831 0.25 -7.81 25.95
CA ASP A 831 0.24 -8.80 27.04
C ASP A 831 -0.80 -9.88 26.80
N LYS A 832 -0.48 -11.10 27.25
CA LYS A 832 -1.34 -12.27 27.13
C LYS A 832 -1.53 -12.96 28.47
N LEU A 833 -2.70 -13.57 28.65
CA LEU A 833 -2.94 -14.50 29.75
C LEU A 833 -1.92 -15.66 29.69
N GLN A 834 -1.44 -16.08 30.86
CA GLN A 834 -0.46 -17.15 30.99
C GLN A 834 -1.05 -18.50 30.53
N PRO A 835 -0.29 -19.37 29.85
CA PRO A 835 -0.78 -20.63 29.28
C PRO A 835 -1.57 -21.50 30.27
N GLU A 836 -1.05 -21.69 31.48
CA GLU A 836 -1.63 -22.56 32.52
C GLU A 836 -2.98 -22.04 33.02
N TYR A 837 -3.16 -20.72 33.04
CA TYR A 837 -4.40 -20.08 33.43
C TYR A 837 -5.43 -20.13 32.30
N ARG A 838 -5.05 -19.67 31.09
CA ARG A 838 -5.96 -19.55 29.95
C ARG A 838 -6.42 -20.91 29.40
N ALA A 839 -5.66 -21.98 29.62
CA ALA A 839 -6.04 -23.34 29.26
C ALA A 839 -7.30 -23.83 30.00
N GLY A 840 -7.64 -23.25 31.16
CA GLY A 840 -8.80 -23.65 31.97
C GLY A 840 -10.04 -22.75 31.86
N ASN A 841 -10.04 -21.71 31.02
CA ASN A 841 -11.14 -20.75 30.93
C ASN A 841 -11.33 -20.14 29.53
N PHE A 842 -12.39 -19.34 29.36
CA PHE A 842 -12.74 -18.66 28.11
C PHE A 842 -12.60 -17.12 28.20
N GLU A 843 -11.74 -16.62 29.08
CA GLU A 843 -11.41 -15.18 29.19
C GLU A 843 -10.55 -14.72 28.02
N GLU A 844 -10.56 -13.41 27.71
CA GLU A 844 -9.84 -12.86 26.56
C GLU A 844 -8.32 -13.04 26.72
N VAL A 845 -7.69 -13.79 25.80
CA VAL A 845 -6.26 -14.14 25.91
C VAL A 845 -5.36 -12.95 25.63
N ASN A 846 -5.68 -12.14 24.62
CA ASN A 846 -4.90 -10.97 24.22
C ASN A 846 -5.48 -9.72 24.88
N LEU A 847 -4.74 -9.12 25.81
CA LEU A 847 -5.21 -7.96 26.57
C LEU A 847 -5.18 -6.66 25.74
N GLY A 848 -4.40 -6.65 24.65
CA GLY A 848 -4.18 -5.48 23.80
C GLY A 848 -3.08 -4.57 24.32
N PHE A 849 -2.97 -3.38 23.73
CA PHE A 849 -2.09 -2.33 24.23
C PHE A 849 -2.78 -1.42 25.25
N ASP A 850 -2.01 -0.96 26.23
CA ASP A 850 -2.33 0.27 26.95
C ASP A 850 -2.09 1.52 26.07
N ASN A 851 -2.37 2.71 26.62
CA ASN A 851 -2.22 3.96 25.88
C ASN A 851 -0.76 4.30 25.56
N GLU A 852 0.20 3.96 26.42
CA GLU A 852 1.61 4.30 26.23
C GLU A 852 2.23 3.43 25.13
N MET A 853 1.99 2.11 25.20
CA MET A 853 2.32 1.15 24.15
C MET A 853 1.69 1.54 22.81
N ALA A 854 0.39 1.89 22.81
CA ALA A 854 -0.33 2.27 21.60
C ALA A 854 0.23 3.55 20.97
N ILE A 855 0.55 4.58 21.76
CA ILE A 855 1.15 5.82 21.27
C ILE A 855 2.58 5.56 20.75
N ALA A 856 3.41 4.80 21.47
CA ALA A 856 4.77 4.48 21.07
C ALA A 856 4.82 3.67 19.75
N GLU A 857 3.95 2.67 19.61
CA GLU A 857 3.83 1.86 18.40
C GLU A 857 3.25 2.68 17.23
N ALA A 858 2.24 3.52 17.47
CA ALA A 858 1.72 4.43 16.46
C ALA A 858 2.76 5.46 15.99
N GLN A 859 3.69 5.86 16.85
CA GLN A 859 4.81 6.74 16.47
C GLN A 859 5.79 6.10 15.48
N ARG A 860 5.92 4.76 15.44
CA ARG A 860 6.77 4.04 14.45
C ARG A 860 6.25 4.16 13.01
N CYS A 861 4.97 4.50 12.82
CA CYS A 861 4.33 4.57 11.50
C CYS A 861 4.91 5.67 10.60
N MET A 862 5.37 5.27 9.41
CA MET A 862 6.01 6.15 8.42
C MET A 862 5.01 6.93 7.53
N ARG A 863 3.70 6.69 7.70
CA ARG A 863 2.61 7.33 6.94
C ARG A 863 2.82 7.24 5.42
N CYS A 864 2.98 6.01 4.92
CA CYS A 864 3.30 5.67 3.54
C CYS A 864 2.13 5.85 2.56
N TYR A 865 1.44 6.98 2.61
CA TYR A 865 0.49 7.33 1.56
C TYR A 865 1.20 7.50 0.22
N TYR A 866 0.45 7.25 -0.83
CA TYR A 866 0.72 7.66 -2.19
C TYR A 866 -0.54 8.29 -2.78
N ILE A 867 -0.35 9.09 -3.83
CA ILE A 867 -1.41 9.59 -4.68
C ILE A 867 -1.29 8.94 -6.06
N SER A 868 -2.43 8.61 -6.63
CA SER A 868 -2.56 8.02 -7.97
C SER A 868 -3.65 8.78 -8.75
N MET A 869 -3.53 8.84 -10.07
CA MET A 869 -4.52 9.49 -10.92
C MET A 869 -4.60 8.82 -12.30
N CYS A 870 -5.81 8.42 -12.67
CA CYS A 870 -6.14 8.00 -14.03
C CYS A 870 -6.70 9.18 -14.83
N VAL A 871 -6.43 9.19 -16.13
CA VAL A 871 -7.11 10.08 -17.09
C VAL A 871 -7.88 9.21 -18.08
N VAL A 872 -9.18 9.45 -18.20
CA VAL A 872 -10.10 8.71 -19.09
C VAL A 872 -10.93 9.67 -19.94
N GLY A 873 -11.58 9.17 -20.99
CA GLY A 873 -12.58 9.94 -21.74
C GLY A 873 -13.87 10.12 -20.95
N CYS A 874 -14.56 11.25 -21.14
CA CYS A 874 -15.85 11.54 -20.51
C CYS A 874 -17.02 11.07 -21.39
N ASP A 875 -17.97 10.33 -20.83
CA ASP A 875 -19.20 9.95 -21.53
C ASP A 875 -20.17 11.14 -21.53
N ARG A 876 -20.46 11.71 -22.70
CA ARG A 876 -21.48 12.76 -22.84
C ARG A 876 -22.50 12.46 -23.94
N GLU A 877 -23.24 11.37 -23.73
CA GLU A 877 -24.60 11.22 -24.27
C GLU A 877 -25.59 10.73 -23.18
N SER A 878 -25.76 11.52 -22.11
CA SER A 878 -26.97 11.43 -21.27
C SER A 878 -27.68 12.79 -21.24
N ASN A 879 -28.99 12.80 -21.46
CA ASN A 879 -29.73 14.05 -21.73
C ASN A 879 -29.91 14.97 -20.51
N LYS A 880 -29.56 14.54 -19.29
CA LYS A 880 -29.72 15.34 -18.06
C LYS A 880 -28.77 16.56 -17.99
N ASP A 881 -27.55 16.43 -18.49
CA ASP A 881 -26.54 17.52 -18.45
C ASP A 881 -26.90 18.72 -19.34
N LYS A 882 -27.75 18.52 -20.36
CA LYS A 882 -28.16 19.60 -21.27
C LYS A 882 -29.02 20.65 -20.57
N GLU A 883 -29.92 20.25 -19.67
CA GLU A 883 -30.75 21.18 -18.89
C GLU A 883 -29.94 21.95 -17.83
N ALA A 884 -28.86 21.36 -17.32
CA ALA A 884 -27.96 22.04 -16.37
C ALA A 884 -27.16 23.15 -17.06
N LEU A 885 -26.50 22.86 -18.20
CA LEU A 885 -25.78 23.89 -18.96
C LEU A 885 -26.72 25.01 -19.47
N GLN A 886 -27.96 24.68 -19.85
CA GLN A 886 -28.91 25.71 -20.31
C GLN A 886 -29.32 26.69 -19.20
N LYS A 887 -29.25 26.29 -17.92
CA LYS A 887 -29.51 27.13 -16.75
C LYS A 887 -28.31 27.92 -16.24
N GLU A 888 -27.09 27.57 -16.65
CA GLU A 888 -25.89 28.41 -16.43
C GLU A 888 -25.64 29.40 -17.58
N THR A 889 -26.41 29.28 -18.68
CA THR A 889 -26.32 30.15 -19.86
C THR A 889 -27.56 31.05 -20.04
N THR A 890 -28.46 31.10 -19.04
CA THR A 890 -29.54 32.10 -18.93
C THR A 890 -29.47 32.83 -17.59
#